data_AF-A0A7S4EN19-F1
#
_entry.id   AF-A0A7S4EN19-F1
#
_cell.length_a   1.000
_cell.length_b   1.000
_cell.length_c   1.000
_cell.angle_alpha   90.00
_cell.angle_beta   90.00
_cell.angle_gamma   90.00
#
_symmetry.space_group_name_H-M   'P 1'
#
loop_
_entity.id
_entity.type
_entity.pdbx_description
1 polymer ?
#
loop_
_entity_poly.entity_id
_entity_poly.type
_entity_poly.pdbx_seq_one_letter_code
_entity_poly.pdbx_strand_id
1 'polypeptide(L)'
;MVPPKKKRRVVQKAADTSAAANTVDVAVATTAKTTSSSMDVDDDANSAPTAAQNEHIARKDALTKELIEELDGLESSEGGSSEASSGHANISITLLKLKSLQRGLLEKVRETQETLRKQALVRDRQGLQLDNLRYQRTILERSQLRSDAASEKASVEIAKLIRNCDNGNGNGNNNNNNNGNGNGNDNNNKEGKRTIAIGNDEKLLQNFLGANWEDPSQRPAIVSKLNQEVATRKDLEKKKSDLMEDRKSKQDALAARQKLLKDLPTKLAEMERASLPLQKFFQKQSNNATTTTSGGNSNINSSNLSLVKVTPKLGTTKRRNRLDLAKTLPSALYVLFHQLQSCLDVLEMPTKNATSRDSRTPTSGEVLPTIEIETTAAAAKENYGTAASPSTNEEYLATAAVVVVLKIPIPTVSAGGGLTYKHKKQQASISFEYDSTSDLVLASCSADYDMGQVVIDELFPGDKGEYLLPATHTATNATAVAFSRSSDRGSARAYQWCNYLAGLHVAPAEQTAAKMHCSARVILRALSRRVRATATLSWILHGLSQKQQQQPRSVRDFPVHAALKHDDDDDDDNANDQEPKIKLSSWTALEDTSNKHNIRVYKAVLQRGNTANENSSAKTTSAATTTATTLTGRVCINLARYPSVIPRWKFISSPPLSSSLYENNNKKENDNEASLETLPLYNEGLARLERDVNRDAVDRLVVPSDQSTYDWILGQQLVEIARVWGDSFKDRE
;
A
#
# COMPACT_ATOMS: atom_id res chain seq x y z
N MET A 1 -8.48 44.19 -45.46
CA MET A 1 -8.00 42.87 -44.98
C MET A 1 -6.50 42.78 -45.23
N VAL A 2 -5.71 42.76 -44.16
CA VAL A 2 -4.24 42.69 -44.16
C VAL A 2 -3.86 41.65 -43.10
N PRO A 3 -2.97 40.68 -43.37
CA PRO A 3 -2.64 39.65 -42.38
C PRO A 3 -1.62 40.16 -41.36
N PRO A 4 -1.70 39.75 -40.08
CA PRO A 4 -0.77 40.20 -39.06
C PRO A 4 0.55 39.43 -39.10
N LYS A 5 1.64 40.17 -38.89
CA LYS A 5 3.02 39.69 -38.87
C LYS A 5 3.29 38.78 -37.67
N LYS A 6 3.80 37.57 -37.93
CA LYS A 6 4.27 36.61 -36.91
C LYS A 6 5.53 37.15 -36.22
N LYS A 7 5.46 37.42 -34.92
CA LYS A 7 6.65 37.64 -34.06
C LYS A 7 7.21 36.29 -33.64
N ARG A 8 8.46 36.03 -34.05
CA ARG A 8 9.25 34.84 -33.73
C ARG A 8 9.75 34.95 -32.28
N ARG A 9 9.24 34.09 -31.38
CA ARG A 9 9.65 34.01 -29.98
C ARG A 9 10.93 33.16 -29.90
N VAL A 10 12.04 33.79 -29.55
CA VAL A 10 13.31 33.12 -29.21
C VAL A 10 13.14 32.53 -27.81
N VAL A 11 13.20 31.21 -27.70
CA VAL A 11 13.24 30.48 -26.43
C VAL A 11 14.71 30.27 -26.08
N GLN A 12 15.22 31.07 -25.12
CA GLN A 12 16.48 30.77 -24.45
C GLN A 12 16.21 29.70 -23.39
N LYS A 13 16.85 28.54 -23.59
CA LYS A 13 16.87 27.40 -22.68
C LYS A 13 17.97 27.67 -21.65
N ALA A 14 17.60 28.10 -20.46
CA ALA A 14 18.50 28.12 -19.31
C ALA A 14 18.67 26.69 -18.80
N ALA A 15 19.92 26.22 -18.75
CA ALA A 15 20.29 24.97 -18.11
C ALA A 15 20.78 25.34 -16.70
N ASP A 16 19.97 24.98 -15.69
CA ASP A 16 20.36 25.08 -14.29
C ASP A 16 21.16 23.82 -13.92
N THR A 17 22.48 23.97 -13.79
CA THR A 17 23.35 23.02 -13.10
C THR A 17 23.43 23.42 -11.62
N SER A 18 22.69 22.71 -10.77
CA SER A 18 22.84 22.74 -9.33
C SER A 18 24.08 21.94 -8.91
N ALA A 19 25.12 22.63 -8.45
CA ALA A 19 26.28 22.02 -7.81
C ALA A 19 25.93 21.66 -6.35
N ALA A 20 25.86 20.36 -6.05
CA ALA A 20 25.81 19.86 -4.68
C ALA A 20 27.22 19.87 -4.08
N ALA A 21 27.40 20.63 -3.00
CA ALA A 21 28.60 20.61 -2.19
C ALA A 21 28.50 19.45 -1.17
N ASN A 22 29.19 18.34 -1.43
CA ASN A 22 29.47 17.32 -0.43
C ASN A 22 30.75 17.69 0.32
N THR A 23 30.59 18.17 1.54
CA THR A 23 31.63 18.20 2.58
C THR A 23 31.80 16.78 3.12
N VAL A 24 32.91 16.14 2.79
CA VAL A 24 33.42 14.95 3.47
C VAL A 24 34.74 15.35 4.12
N ASP A 25 34.75 15.30 5.46
CA ASP A 25 35.96 15.34 6.27
C ASP A 25 36.87 14.17 5.88
N VAL A 26 38.09 14.48 5.45
CA VAL A 26 39.16 13.48 5.30
C VAL A 26 40.39 13.98 6.04
N ALA A 27 40.69 13.28 7.13
CA ALA A 27 41.92 13.41 7.89
C ALA A 27 43.14 13.17 6.99
N VAL A 28 44.09 14.08 7.09
CA VAL A 28 45.39 14.03 6.43
C VAL A 28 46.22 12.92 7.07
N ALA A 29 46.43 11.83 6.32
CA ALA A 29 47.51 10.88 6.56
C ALA A 29 48.39 10.82 5.32
N THR A 30 49.52 11.53 5.39
CA THR A 30 50.59 11.53 4.41
C THR A 30 51.32 10.18 4.40
N THR A 31 51.12 9.38 3.35
CA THR A 31 52.09 8.35 2.95
C THR A 31 52.23 8.37 1.42
N ALA A 32 53.28 9.05 0.95
CA ALA A 32 53.70 9.00 -0.44
C ALA A 32 54.35 7.64 -0.72
N LYS A 33 53.70 6.81 -1.53
CA LYS A 33 54.32 5.63 -2.16
C LYS A 33 54.36 5.85 -3.66
N THR A 34 55.47 6.44 -4.10
CA THR A 34 55.86 6.58 -5.50
C THR A 34 55.96 5.19 -6.13
N THR A 35 55.02 4.83 -7.00
CA THR A 35 55.13 3.66 -7.88
C THR A 35 55.30 4.18 -9.30
N SER A 36 56.56 4.33 -9.70
CA SER A 36 56.98 4.53 -11.08
C SER A 36 56.71 3.25 -11.86
N SER A 37 55.53 3.16 -12.49
CA SER A 37 55.23 2.16 -13.51
C SER A 37 55.57 2.77 -14.87
N SER A 38 56.78 2.47 -15.38
CA SER A 38 57.12 2.72 -16.78
C SER A 38 56.22 1.83 -17.65
N MET A 39 55.21 2.42 -18.26
CA MET A 39 54.50 1.80 -19.37
C MET A 39 55.32 2.07 -20.62
N ASP A 40 56.10 1.08 -21.03
CA ASP A 40 56.65 1.00 -22.38
C ASP A 40 55.48 1.08 -23.38
N VAL A 41 55.50 2.14 -24.18
CA VAL A 41 54.54 2.37 -25.27
C VAL A 41 55.10 1.64 -26.47
N ASP A 42 54.58 0.43 -26.73
CA ASP A 42 54.84 -0.28 -27.98
C ASP A 42 54.19 0.48 -29.14
N ASP A 43 55.04 1.18 -29.89
CA ASP A 43 54.73 2.10 -31.00
C ASP A 43 54.54 1.34 -32.33
N ASP A 44 53.79 0.23 -32.31
CA ASP A 44 53.53 -0.63 -33.49
C ASP A 44 52.05 -0.53 -33.92
N ALA A 45 51.64 0.63 -34.45
CA ALA A 45 50.29 0.83 -34.97
C ALA A 45 50.28 1.55 -36.32
N ASN A 46 50.96 0.97 -37.32
CA ASN A 46 50.66 1.25 -38.72
C ASN A 46 50.98 0.05 -39.63
N SER A 47 50.57 -1.16 -39.23
CA SER A 47 50.63 -2.31 -40.13
C SER A 47 49.47 -2.26 -41.13
N ALA A 48 49.82 -2.03 -42.39
CA ALA A 48 48.96 -2.18 -43.57
C ALA A 48 48.18 -3.53 -43.51
N PRO A 49 47.00 -3.63 -44.17
CA PRO A 49 46.13 -4.81 -44.10
C PRO A 49 46.95 -6.08 -44.33
N THR A 50 47.14 -6.83 -43.25
CA THR A 50 48.07 -7.95 -43.19
C THR A 50 47.61 -9.04 -44.15
N ALA A 51 48.58 -9.77 -44.72
CA ALA A 51 48.39 -10.85 -45.69
C ALA A 51 47.24 -11.83 -45.35
N ALA A 52 46.88 -11.96 -44.06
CA ALA A 52 45.74 -12.71 -43.57
C ALA A 52 44.37 -12.25 -44.11
N GLN A 53 44.11 -10.96 -44.34
CA GLN A 53 42.84 -10.51 -44.94
C GLN A 53 42.72 -10.94 -46.41
N ASN A 54 43.82 -10.86 -47.15
CA ASN A 54 43.88 -11.32 -48.54
C ASN A 54 43.69 -12.85 -48.64
N GLU A 55 44.13 -13.60 -47.63
CA GLU A 55 43.94 -15.05 -47.55
C GLU A 55 42.46 -15.45 -47.40
N HIS A 56 41.67 -14.73 -46.59
CA HIS A 56 40.23 -15.01 -46.43
C HIS A 56 39.43 -14.67 -47.68
N ILE A 57 39.81 -13.60 -48.40
CA ILE A 57 39.20 -13.23 -49.68
C ILE A 57 39.53 -14.30 -50.73
N ALA A 58 40.80 -14.71 -50.83
CA ALA A 58 41.21 -15.77 -51.75
C ALA A 58 40.52 -17.12 -51.45
N ARG A 59 40.36 -17.49 -50.17
CA ARG A 59 39.61 -18.71 -49.79
C ARG A 59 38.13 -18.64 -50.10
N LYS A 60 37.50 -17.47 -49.89
CA LYS A 60 36.11 -17.26 -50.29
C LYS A 60 35.96 -17.47 -51.79
N ASP A 61 36.82 -16.83 -52.58
CA ASP A 61 36.75 -16.88 -54.04
C ASP A 61 36.98 -18.32 -54.56
N ALA A 62 37.91 -19.07 -53.94
CA ALA A 62 38.12 -20.48 -54.23
C ALA A 62 36.90 -21.36 -53.92
N LEU A 63 36.27 -21.19 -52.74
CA LEU A 63 35.07 -21.94 -52.36
C LEU A 63 33.85 -21.59 -53.22
N THR A 64 33.72 -20.33 -53.64
CA THR A 64 32.65 -19.95 -54.58
C THR A 64 32.87 -20.55 -55.96
N LYS A 65 34.13 -20.68 -56.40
CA LYS A 65 34.45 -21.34 -57.66
C LYS A 65 34.16 -22.85 -57.60
N GLU A 66 34.57 -23.52 -56.53
CA GLU A 66 34.25 -24.94 -56.25
C GLU A 66 32.73 -25.18 -56.23
N LEU A 67 31.95 -24.27 -55.62
CA LEU A 67 30.50 -24.37 -55.60
C LEU A 67 29.86 -24.24 -56.99
N ILE A 68 30.37 -23.33 -57.84
CA ILE A 68 29.87 -23.14 -59.21
C ILE A 68 30.20 -24.37 -60.06
N GLU A 69 31.43 -24.89 -59.97
CA GLU A 69 31.85 -26.08 -60.72
C GLU A 69 31.02 -27.32 -60.34
N GLU A 70 30.68 -27.51 -59.05
CA GLU A 70 29.82 -28.60 -58.59
C GLU A 70 28.34 -28.41 -59.00
N LEU A 71 27.85 -27.16 -59.09
CA LEU A 71 26.50 -26.84 -59.59
C LEU A 71 26.36 -27.14 -61.09
N ASP A 72 27.32 -26.70 -61.90
CA ASP A 72 27.34 -26.94 -63.35
C ASP A 72 27.44 -28.44 -63.67
N GLY A 73 28.20 -29.20 -62.87
CA GLY A 73 28.27 -30.65 -62.95
C GLY A 73 26.94 -31.33 -62.62
N LEU A 74 26.15 -30.75 -61.71
CA LEU A 74 24.85 -31.28 -61.32
C LEU A 74 23.77 -31.05 -62.38
N GLU A 75 23.81 -29.90 -63.07
CA GLU A 75 22.90 -29.60 -64.20
C GLU A 75 23.16 -30.50 -65.42
N SER A 76 24.39 -31.02 -65.54
CA SER A 76 24.80 -31.90 -66.64
C SER A 76 24.47 -33.38 -66.42
N SER A 77 24.05 -33.78 -65.21
CA SER A 77 23.73 -35.17 -64.86
C SER A 77 22.27 -35.52 -65.17
N GLU A 78 22.03 -36.60 -65.91
CA GLU A 78 20.67 -37.14 -66.12
C GLU A 78 20.03 -37.54 -64.77
N GLY A 79 18.81 -37.06 -64.55
CA GLY A 79 18.12 -37.16 -63.25
C GLY A 79 17.92 -38.61 -62.81
N GLY A 80 18.51 -38.97 -61.67
CA GLY A 80 18.36 -40.29 -61.03
C GLY A 80 19.65 -41.09 -60.88
N SER A 81 20.81 -40.59 -61.34
CA SER A 81 22.10 -41.25 -61.15
C SER A 81 22.60 -41.13 -59.70
N SER A 82 23.36 -42.12 -59.25
CA SER A 82 24.08 -42.06 -57.97
C SER A 82 25.06 -40.87 -57.90
N GLU A 83 25.49 -40.36 -59.06
CA GLU A 83 26.41 -39.22 -59.17
C GLU A 83 25.72 -37.90 -58.80
N ALA A 84 24.44 -37.73 -59.18
CA ALA A 84 23.65 -36.56 -58.78
C ALA A 84 23.48 -36.47 -57.24
N SER A 85 23.31 -37.61 -56.56
CA SER A 85 23.28 -37.64 -55.09
C SER A 85 24.62 -37.27 -54.46
N SER A 86 25.73 -37.65 -55.08
CA SER A 86 27.08 -37.29 -54.63
C SER A 86 27.37 -35.80 -54.84
N GLY A 87 26.98 -35.24 -55.99
CA GLY A 87 27.13 -33.81 -56.27
C GLY A 87 26.31 -32.95 -55.30
N HIS A 88 25.08 -33.36 -54.96
CA HIS A 88 24.30 -32.67 -53.94
C HIS A 88 24.97 -32.68 -52.55
N ALA A 89 25.63 -33.77 -52.18
CA ALA A 89 26.39 -33.85 -50.93
C ALA A 89 27.61 -32.91 -50.96
N ASN A 90 28.35 -32.85 -52.08
CA ASN A 90 29.48 -31.95 -52.26
C ASN A 90 29.08 -30.47 -52.18
N ILE A 91 28.01 -30.07 -52.89
CA ILE A 91 27.43 -28.71 -52.81
C ILE A 91 27.04 -28.37 -51.38
N SER A 92 26.44 -29.31 -50.65
CA SER A 92 26.07 -29.09 -49.25
C SER A 92 27.30 -28.88 -48.36
N ILE A 93 28.38 -29.63 -48.59
CA ILE A 93 29.64 -29.50 -47.86
C ILE A 93 30.32 -28.16 -48.17
N THR A 94 30.41 -27.75 -49.44
CA THR A 94 31.02 -26.47 -49.84
C THR A 94 30.23 -25.28 -49.30
N LEU A 95 28.89 -25.36 -49.28
CA LEU A 95 28.04 -24.35 -48.66
C LEU A 95 28.26 -24.27 -47.13
N LEU A 96 28.44 -25.40 -46.44
CA LEU A 96 28.78 -25.43 -45.02
C LEU A 96 30.16 -24.81 -44.75
N LYS A 97 31.17 -25.10 -45.59
CA LYS A 97 32.50 -24.46 -45.51
C LYS A 97 32.39 -22.94 -45.68
N LEU A 98 31.62 -22.45 -46.66
CA LEU A 98 31.40 -21.03 -46.88
C LEU A 98 30.71 -20.34 -45.69
N LYS A 99 29.68 -20.98 -45.12
CA LYS A 99 29.03 -20.49 -43.89
C LYS A 99 29.98 -20.45 -42.70
N SER A 100 30.89 -21.42 -42.58
CA SER A 100 31.89 -21.43 -41.52
C SER A 100 32.89 -20.26 -41.66
N LEU A 101 33.35 -19.98 -42.89
CA LEU A 101 34.22 -18.85 -43.21
C LEU A 101 33.52 -17.51 -42.93
N GLN A 102 32.25 -17.38 -43.28
CA GLN A 102 31.45 -16.18 -42.97
C GLN A 102 31.35 -15.93 -41.46
N ARG A 103 31.11 -16.97 -40.66
CA ARG A 103 31.09 -16.86 -39.19
C ARG A 103 32.44 -16.42 -38.64
N GLY A 104 33.54 -16.99 -39.14
CA GLY A 104 34.89 -16.60 -38.73
C GLY A 104 35.24 -15.15 -39.07
N LEU A 105 34.80 -14.64 -40.22
CA LEU A 105 34.97 -13.24 -40.59
C LEU A 105 34.15 -12.30 -39.70
N LEU A 106 32.91 -12.65 -39.37
CA LEU A 106 32.07 -11.86 -38.46
C LEU A 106 32.67 -11.78 -37.05
N GLU A 107 33.27 -12.87 -36.57
CA GLU A 107 33.95 -12.87 -35.26
C GLU A 107 35.17 -11.93 -35.27
N LYS A 108 36.00 -11.97 -36.31
CA LYS A 108 37.13 -11.02 -36.46
C LYS A 108 36.68 -9.57 -36.57
N VAL A 109 35.56 -9.30 -37.25
CA VAL A 109 34.98 -7.95 -37.30
C VAL A 109 34.53 -7.51 -35.91
N ARG A 110 33.96 -8.42 -35.12
CA ARG A 110 33.56 -8.14 -33.73
C ARG A 110 34.77 -7.85 -32.84
N GLU A 111 35.83 -8.65 -32.94
CA GLU A 111 37.09 -8.45 -32.21
C GLU A 111 37.72 -7.09 -32.54
N THR A 112 37.83 -6.75 -33.82
CA THR A 112 38.38 -5.46 -34.26
C THR A 112 37.51 -4.27 -33.84
N GLN A 113 36.19 -4.43 -33.83
CA GLN A 113 35.29 -3.40 -33.29
C GLN A 113 35.48 -3.23 -31.79
N GLU A 114 35.72 -4.31 -31.04
CA GLU A 114 35.98 -4.25 -29.61
C GLU A 114 37.33 -3.61 -29.29
N THR A 115 38.39 -3.91 -30.06
CA THR A 115 39.69 -3.27 -29.89
C THR A 115 39.63 -1.77 -30.20
N LEU A 116 38.96 -1.37 -31.29
CA LEU A 116 38.72 0.04 -31.60
C LEU A 116 37.91 0.75 -30.51
N ARG A 117 36.92 0.07 -29.92
CA ARG A 117 36.15 0.63 -28.79
C ARG A 117 37.01 0.81 -27.55
N LYS A 118 37.89 -0.14 -27.23
CA LYS A 118 38.86 -0.02 -26.12
C LYS A 118 39.83 1.13 -26.36
N GLN A 119 40.36 1.27 -27.57
CA GLN A 119 41.24 2.40 -27.94
C GLN A 119 40.52 3.74 -27.88
N ALA A 120 39.25 3.81 -28.32
CA ALA A 120 38.44 5.03 -28.19
C ALA A 120 38.26 5.43 -26.72
N LEU A 121 37.98 4.48 -25.82
CA LEU A 121 37.87 4.76 -24.37
C LEU A 121 39.19 5.27 -23.77
N VAL A 122 40.33 4.73 -24.21
CA VAL A 122 41.65 5.22 -23.77
C VAL A 122 41.88 6.66 -24.26
N ARG A 123 41.56 6.94 -25.53
CA ARG A 123 41.66 8.29 -26.09
C ARG A 123 40.75 9.28 -25.36
N ASP A 124 39.52 8.90 -25.04
CA ASP A 124 38.57 9.74 -24.30
C ASP A 124 39.08 10.02 -22.88
N ARG A 125 39.65 9.01 -22.20
CA ARG A 125 40.27 9.17 -20.88
C ARG A 125 41.46 10.14 -20.92
N GLN A 126 42.32 10.02 -21.93
CA GLN A 126 43.45 10.94 -22.14
C GLN A 126 42.96 12.35 -22.49
N GLY A 127 41.91 12.48 -23.30
CA GLY A 127 41.26 13.75 -23.61
C GLY A 127 40.74 14.44 -22.35
N LEU A 128 40.08 13.68 -21.46
CA LEU A 128 39.58 14.20 -20.19
C LEU A 128 40.71 14.63 -19.24
N GLN A 129 41.86 13.94 -19.26
CA GLN A 129 43.06 14.38 -18.54
C GLN A 129 43.62 15.70 -19.11
N LEU A 130 43.70 15.84 -20.44
CA LEU A 130 44.13 17.07 -21.09
C LEU A 130 43.19 18.24 -20.78
N ASP A 131 41.88 18.01 -20.77
CA ASP A 131 40.90 19.04 -20.45
C ASP A 131 40.99 19.47 -18.98
N ASN A 132 41.22 18.54 -18.05
CA ASN A 132 41.51 18.87 -16.65
C ASN A 132 42.77 19.73 -16.50
N LEU A 133 43.85 19.40 -17.23
CA LEU A 133 45.08 20.19 -17.21
C LEU A 133 44.87 21.58 -17.83
N ARG A 134 44.11 21.68 -18.92
CA ARG A 134 43.72 22.97 -19.53
C ARG A 134 42.92 23.81 -18.55
N TYR A 135 41.95 23.21 -17.86
CA TYR A 135 41.15 23.88 -16.85
C TYR A 135 42.01 24.41 -15.69
N GLN A 136 42.91 23.58 -15.16
CA GLN A 136 43.86 24.00 -14.13
C GLN A 136 44.75 25.15 -14.61
N ARG A 137 45.28 25.09 -15.83
CA ARG A 137 46.07 26.19 -16.43
C ARG A 137 45.26 27.48 -16.49
N THR A 138 44.01 27.43 -16.94
CA THR A 138 43.13 28.61 -17.00
C THR A 138 42.80 29.17 -15.61
N ILE A 139 42.63 28.31 -14.59
CA ILE A 139 42.46 28.76 -13.20
C ILE A 139 43.73 29.46 -12.71
N LEU A 140 44.90 28.86 -12.93
CA LEU A 140 46.17 29.42 -12.49
C LEU A 140 46.43 30.78 -13.17
N GLU A 141 46.21 30.88 -14.47
CA GLU A 141 46.33 32.13 -15.23
C GLU A 141 45.34 33.20 -14.72
N ARG A 142 44.09 32.84 -14.41
CA ARG A 142 43.14 33.75 -13.76
C ARG A 142 43.56 34.14 -12.35
N SER A 143 44.14 33.24 -11.59
CA SER A 143 44.61 33.51 -10.23
C SER A 143 45.81 34.46 -10.24
N GLN A 144 46.70 34.32 -11.22
CA GLN A 144 47.86 35.18 -11.43
C GLN A 144 47.40 36.58 -11.88
N LEU A 145 46.46 36.68 -12.81
CA LEU A 145 45.85 37.96 -13.18
C LEU A 145 45.14 38.64 -11.99
N ARG A 146 44.52 37.85 -11.08
CA ARG A 146 43.91 38.39 -9.85
C ARG A 146 44.96 38.83 -8.83
N SER A 147 46.08 38.12 -8.67
CA SER A 147 47.16 38.55 -7.79
C SER A 147 47.84 39.81 -8.30
N ASP A 148 48.02 39.91 -9.61
CA ASP A 148 48.62 41.08 -10.25
C ASP A 148 47.69 42.30 -10.12
N ALA A 149 46.39 42.12 -10.38
CA ALA A 149 45.38 43.17 -10.18
C ALA A 149 45.20 43.54 -8.69
N ALA A 150 45.29 42.58 -7.77
CA ALA A 150 45.22 42.85 -6.32
C ALA A 150 46.47 43.58 -5.82
N SER A 151 47.65 43.21 -6.32
CA SER A 151 48.93 43.90 -6.05
C SER A 151 48.88 45.33 -6.59
N GLU A 152 48.39 45.53 -7.81
CA GLU A 152 48.21 46.86 -8.41
C GLU A 152 47.19 47.68 -7.62
N LYS A 153 46.04 47.11 -7.25
CA LYS A 153 45.02 47.78 -6.45
C LYS A 153 45.53 48.13 -5.05
N ALA A 154 46.27 47.23 -4.40
CA ALA A 154 46.90 47.50 -3.12
C ALA A 154 47.96 48.62 -3.23
N SER A 155 48.75 48.62 -4.30
CA SER A 155 49.72 49.68 -4.59
C SER A 155 49.03 51.05 -4.79
N VAL A 156 47.90 51.07 -5.50
CA VAL A 156 47.08 52.27 -5.71
C VAL A 156 46.38 52.73 -4.41
N GLU A 157 45.94 51.79 -3.58
CA GLU A 157 45.25 52.09 -2.32
C GLU A 157 46.23 52.58 -1.25
N ILE A 158 47.43 52.01 -1.18
CA ILE A 158 48.56 52.52 -0.38
C ILE A 158 48.95 53.92 -0.87
N ALA A 159 49.05 54.13 -2.19
CA ALA A 159 49.33 55.46 -2.75
C ALA A 159 48.20 56.47 -2.44
N LYS A 160 46.93 56.05 -2.41
CA LYS A 160 45.80 56.89 -1.97
C LYS A 160 45.81 57.18 -0.48
N LEU A 161 46.13 56.20 0.36
CA LEU A 161 46.27 56.38 1.80
C LEU A 161 47.40 57.37 2.12
N ILE A 162 48.56 57.24 1.46
CA ILE A 162 49.66 58.22 1.57
C ILE A 162 49.18 59.62 1.13
N ARG A 163 48.46 59.73 0.00
CA ARG A 163 47.93 61.02 -0.48
C ARG A 163 46.84 61.63 0.41
N ASN A 164 46.07 60.80 1.12
CA ASN A 164 45.02 61.25 2.04
C ASN A 164 45.57 61.59 3.44
N CYS A 165 46.71 61.03 3.83
CA CYS A 165 47.41 61.41 5.07
C CYS A 165 48.07 62.80 4.95
N ASP A 166 48.51 63.21 3.76
CA ASP A 166 49.18 64.51 3.57
C ASP A 166 48.23 65.71 3.37
N ASN A 167 46.95 65.49 3.03
CA ASN A 167 45.99 66.58 2.71
C ASN A 167 44.70 66.60 3.57
N GLY A 168 44.67 65.90 4.70
CA GLY A 168 43.48 65.72 5.53
C GLY A 168 43.28 66.72 6.68
N ASN A 169 44.10 67.77 6.81
CA ASN A 169 43.95 68.76 7.89
C ASN A 169 43.40 70.09 7.36
N GLY A 170 42.08 70.16 7.17
CA GLY A 170 41.37 71.42 6.99
C GLY A 170 40.28 71.38 5.93
N ASN A 171 39.09 70.90 6.30
CA ASN A 171 37.90 71.69 5.99
C ASN A 171 36.74 71.25 6.89
N GLY A 172 36.46 72.07 7.90
CA GLY A 172 35.17 71.99 8.59
C GLY A 172 34.08 72.38 7.61
N ASN A 173 33.06 71.53 7.46
CA ASN A 173 31.80 71.98 6.92
C ASN A 173 30.69 71.70 7.92
N ASN A 174 30.48 72.74 8.72
CA ASN A 174 29.30 73.04 9.48
C ASN A 174 28.09 73.05 8.54
N ASN A 175 27.21 72.05 8.62
CA ASN A 175 25.88 72.19 8.02
C ASN A 175 24.80 71.81 9.02
N ASN A 176 24.56 72.80 9.86
CA ASN A 176 23.31 73.14 10.50
C ASN A 176 22.12 72.87 9.56
N ASN A 177 21.26 71.90 9.88
CA ASN A 177 19.90 71.92 9.36
C ASN A 177 18.90 71.57 10.46
N ASN A 178 18.53 72.65 11.11
CA ASN A 178 17.41 72.83 12.00
C ASN A 178 16.11 72.64 11.23
N ASN A 179 15.27 71.67 11.60
CA ASN A 179 13.83 71.84 11.47
C ASN A 179 13.12 70.98 12.52
N GLY A 180 12.50 71.66 13.50
CA GLY A 180 11.88 71.04 14.67
C GLY A 180 10.47 70.50 14.40
N ASN A 181 9.91 69.88 15.43
CA ASN A 181 8.79 70.43 16.21
C ASN A 181 8.31 69.34 17.19
N GLY A 182 8.32 69.62 18.51
CA GLY A 182 7.89 68.62 19.49
C GLY A 182 8.20 68.98 20.94
N ASN A 183 7.58 70.07 21.37
CA ASN A 183 7.57 70.69 22.70
C ASN A 183 7.46 69.71 23.89
N GLY A 184 8.29 69.89 24.94
CA GLY A 184 8.22 69.04 26.14
C GLY A 184 9.29 69.25 27.22
N ASN A 185 9.45 70.49 27.69
CA ASN A 185 9.67 70.88 29.09
C ASN A 185 10.82 70.26 29.92
N ASP A 186 11.86 71.08 30.13
CA ASP A 186 12.57 71.39 31.39
C ASP A 186 12.76 70.30 32.45
N ASN A 187 14.02 69.88 32.67
CA ASN A 187 14.88 70.49 33.71
C ASN A 187 16.13 69.64 34.01
N ASN A 188 17.27 70.34 34.06
CA ASN A 188 18.46 70.04 34.87
C ASN A 188 19.04 68.62 34.82
N ASN A 189 20.07 68.44 33.98
CA ASN A 189 21.35 68.04 34.57
C ASN A 189 22.54 68.45 33.70
N LYS A 190 23.48 69.13 34.37
CA LYS A 190 24.82 69.55 33.94
C LYS A 190 25.39 68.73 32.79
N GLU A 191 25.63 69.42 31.68
CA GLU A 191 26.64 69.06 30.69
C GLU A 191 28.01 68.97 31.39
N GLY A 192 28.29 67.79 31.94
CA GLY A 192 29.65 67.32 32.06
C GLY A 192 30.15 67.13 30.63
N LYS A 193 30.81 68.17 30.11
CA LYS A 193 31.70 68.10 28.95
C LYS A 193 32.72 67.00 29.25
N ARG A 194 32.36 65.75 28.95
CA ARG A 194 33.30 64.64 28.83
C ARG A 194 34.14 64.99 27.62
N THR A 195 35.18 65.79 27.84
CA THR A 195 36.42 65.64 27.10
C THR A 195 36.70 64.14 27.15
N ILE A 196 36.43 63.45 26.03
CA ILE A 196 36.89 62.10 25.80
C ILE A 196 38.39 62.21 25.96
N ALA A 197 38.89 61.79 27.12
CA ALA A 197 40.31 61.78 27.40
C ALA A 197 40.91 60.77 26.42
N ILE A 198 41.54 61.29 25.38
CA ILE A 198 42.24 60.55 24.30
C ILE A 198 43.35 59.64 24.88
N GLY A 199 43.68 59.76 26.18
CA GLY A 199 44.64 58.88 26.88
C GLY A 199 44.11 57.52 27.36
N ASN A 200 42.85 57.14 27.09
CA ASN A 200 42.32 55.82 27.47
C ASN A 200 42.26 54.80 26.32
N ASP A 201 42.59 55.21 25.09
CA ASP A 201 42.49 54.35 23.91
C ASP A 201 43.52 53.22 23.93
N GLU A 202 44.71 53.46 24.52
CA GLU A 202 45.74 52.43 24.69
C GLU A 202 45.31 51.33 25.66
N LYS A 203 44.68 51.69 26.79
CA LYS A 203 44.17 50.71 27.76
C LYS A 203 43.00 49.92 27.20
N LEU A 204 42.14 50.55 26.39
CA LEU A 204 41.07 49.87 25.68
C LEU A 204 41.60 48.89 24.63
N LEU A 205 42.62 49.29 23.88
CA LEU A 205 43.27 48.43 22.89
C LEU A 205 43.97 47.24 23.56
N GLN A 206 44.68 47.49 24.67
CA GLN A 206 45.34 46.45 25.45
C GLN A 206 44.32 45.47 26.08
N ASN A 207 43.18 45.96 26.56
CA ASN A 207 42.09 45.11 27.04
C ASN A 207 41.41 44.31 25.91
N PHE A 208 41.18 44.94 24.75
CA PHE A 208 40.60 44.27 23.59
C PHE A 208 41.53 43.21 23.01
N LEU A 209 42.83 43.47 22.94
CA LEU A 209 43.84 42.50 22.48
C LEU A 209 44.17 41.47 23.56
N GLY A 210 43.97 41.79 24.84
CA GLY A 210 44.34 40.95 25.99
C GLY A 210 45.85 40.76 26.15
N ALA A 211 46.65 41.62 25.51
CA ALA A 211 48.10 41.54 25.43
C ALA A 211 48.68 42.95 25.18
N ASN A 212 49.90 43.20 25.68
CA ASN A 212 50.63 44.43 25.39
C ASN A 212 51.13 44.41 23.95
N TRP A 213 50.65 45.33 23.12
CA TRP A 213 51.02 45.45 21.72
C TRP A 213 52.44 45.98 21.51
N GLU A 214 53.03 46.61 22.54
CA GLU A 214 54.41 47.10 22.55
C GLU A 214 55.43 45.95 22.77
N ASP A 215 55.02 44.83 23.37
CA ASP A 215 55.88 43.70 23.67
C ASP A 215 55.98 42.72 22.47
N PRO A 216 57.15 42.59 21.82
CA PRO A 216 57.32 41.70 20.66
C PRO A 216 57.02 40.23 20.97
N SER A 217 57.22 39.81 22.23
CA SER A 217 56.98 38.43 22.65
C SER A 217 55.49 38.06 22.68
N GLN A 218 54.60 39.06 22.79
CA GLN A 218 53.15 38.87 22.84
C GLN A 218 52.48 39.02 21.47
N ARG A 219 53.23 39.39 20.42
CA ARG A 219 52.73 39.51 19.05
C ARG A 219 51.98 38.25 18.55
N PRO A 220 52.44 37.00 18.81
CA PRO A 220 51.71 35.82 18.36
C PRO A 220 50.30 35.70 18.96
N ALA A 221 50.12 36.07 20.23
CA ALA A 221 48.82 36.06 20.90
C ALA A 221 47.88 37.11 20.30
N ILE A 222 48.41 38.30 20.01
CA ILE A 222 47.67 39.39 19.34
C ILE A 222 47.22 38.95 17.95
N VAL A 223 48.13 38.38 17.14
CA VAL A 223 47.81 37.89 15.79
C VAL A 223 46.78 36.76 15.84
N SER A 224 46.91 35.82 16.78
CA SER A 224 45.93 34.75 16.98
C SER A 224 44.54 35.30 17.30
N LYS A 225 44.44 36.29 18.20
CA LYS A 225 43.16 36.90 18.57
C LYS A 225 42.55 37.69 17.41
N LEU A 226 43.36 38.42 16.64
CA LEU A 226 42.89 39.11 15.43
C LEU A 226 42.41 38.12 14.37
N ASN A 227 43.12 37.01 14.16
CA ASN A 227 42.70 35.95 13.23
C ASN A 227 41.40 35.28 13.69
N GLN A 228 41.26 35.04 15.00
CA GLN A 228 40.01 34.54 15.57
C GLN A 228 38.85 35.51 15.32
N GLU A 229 39.06 36.81 15.56
CA GLU A 229 38.05 37.85 15.32
C GLU A 229 37.70 38.00 13.83
N VAL A 230 38.68 37.84 12.92
CA VAL A 230 38.42 37.80 11.48
C VAL A 230 37.62 36.56 11.10
N ALA A 231 37.93 35.40 11.68
CA ALA A 231 37.18 34.16 11.45
C ALA A 231 35.73 34.28 11.97
N THR A 232 35.52 34.79 13.19
CA THR A 232 34.18 34.98 13.75
C THR A 232 33.37 35.98 12.94
N ARG A 233 33.98 37.09 12.48
CA ARG A 233 33.31 38.05 11.58
C ARG A 233 32.92 37.42 10.25
N LYS A 234 33.79 36.58 9.67
CA LYS A 234 33.49 35.85 8.44
C LYS A 234 32.34 34.85 8.63
N ASP A 235 32.30 34.15 9.76
CA ASP A 235 31.21 33.23 10.11
C ASP A 235 29.89 33.98 10.34
N LEU A 236 29.94 35.14 11.01
CA LEU A 236 28.77 36.01 11.20
C LEU A 236 28.28 36.61 9.87
N GLU A 237 29.18 36.99 8.97
CA GLU A 237 28.83 37.48 7.63
C GLU A 237 28.19 36.37 6.79
N LYS A 238 28.73 35.14 6.85
CA LYS A 238 28.12 33.96 6.22
C LYS A 238 26.72 33.70 6.79
N LYS A 239 26.57 33.64 8.11
CA LYS A 239 25.27 33.44 8.77
C LYS A 239 24.26 34.54 8.43
N LYS A 240 24.71 35.80 8.31
CA LYS A 240 23.88 36.92 7.85
C LYS A 240 23.44 36.71 6.40
N SER A 241 24.34 36.25 5.52
CA SER A 241 24.01 35.90 4.13
C SER A 241 22.97 34.78 4.07
N ASP A 242 23.18 33.68 4.82
CA ASP A 242 22.27 32.53 4.88
C ASP A 242 20.87 32.94 5.39
N LEU A 243 20.80 33.79 6.42
CA LEU A 243 19.53 34.34 6.93
C LEU A 243 18.84 35.28 5.94
N MET A 244 19.60 36.06 5.15
CA MET A 244 19.03 36.90 4.09
C MET A 244 18.46 36.04 2.96
N GLU A 245 19.13 34.94 2.61
CA GLU A 245 18.65 33.97 1.62
C GLU A 245 17.40 33.23 2.10
N ASP A 246 17.38 32.73 3.34
CA ASP A 246 16.20 32.10 3.95
C ASP A 246 15.01 33.08 4.02
N ARG A 247 15.25 34.33 4.42
CA ARG A 247 14.22 35.37 4.43
C ARG A 247 13.66 35.61 3.03
N LYS A 248 14.52 35.67 2.00
CA LYS A 248 14.10 35.83 0.61
C LYS A 248 13.26 34.64 0.15
N SER A 249 13.71 33.41 0.41
CA SER A 249 12.98 32.17 0.09
C SER A 249 11.60 32.13 0.75
N LYS A 250 11.51 32.48 2.05
CA LYS A 250 10.23 32.58 2.77
C LYS A 250 9.32 33.68 2.21
N GLN A 251 9.88 34.82 1.80
CA GLN A 251 9.12 35.90 1.17
C GLN A 251 8.56 35.50 -0.19
N ASP A 252 9.36 34.80 -1.01
CA ASP A 252 8.92 34.26 -2.30
C ASP A 252 7.83 33.19 -2.13
N ALA A 253 7.97 32.30 -1.14
CA ALA A 253 6.94 31.32 -0.79
C ALA A 253 5.64 31.97 -0.31
N LEU A 254 5.72 33.04 0.50
CA LEU A 254 4.55 33.82 0.91
C LEU A 254 3.89 34.53 -0.28
N ALA A 255 4.68 35.13 -1.17
CA ALA A 255 4.17 35.78 -2.37
C ALA A 255 3.44 34.77 -3.29
N ALA A 256 4.01 33.57 -3.47
CA ALA A 256 3.38 32.48 -4.22
C ALA A 256 2.06 32.02 -3.57
N ARG A 257 2.02 31.85 -2.23
CA ARG A 257 0.79 31.51 -1.49
C ARG A 257 -0.26 32.60 -1.58
N GLN A 258 0.12 33.87 -1.45
CA GLN A 258 -0.80 35.00 -1.60
C GLN A 258 -1.37 35.09 -3.02
N LYS A 259 -0.55 34.83 -4.05
CA LYS A 259 -1.03 34.74 -5.43
C LYS A 259 -2.05 33.61 -5.59
N LEU A 260 -1.76 32.42 -5.07
CA LEU A 260 -2.70 31.29 -5.11
C LEU A 260 -4.02 31.62 -4.39
N LEU A 261 -3.97 32.26 -3.22
CA LEU A 261 -5.17 32.70 -2.49
C LEU A 261 -5.97 33.76 -3.25
N LYS A 262 -5.31 34.66 -3.99
CA LYS A 262 -5.98 35.64 -4.86
C LYS A 262 -6.63 35.01 -6.09
N ASP A 263 -6.01 33.97 -6.65
CA ASP A 263 -6.52 33.26 -7.84
C ASP A 263 -7.65 32.27 -7.50
N LEU A 264 -7.76 31.84 -6.23
CA LEU A 264 -8.71 30.82 -5.78
C LEU A 264 -10.19 31.22 -5.94
N PRO A 265 -10.64 32.45 -5.59
CA PRO A 265 -12.00 32.90 -5.89
C PRO A 265 -12.36 32.85 -7.37
N THR A 266 -11.42 33.21 -8.25
CA THR A 266 -11.63 33.15 -9.71
C THR A 266 -11.81 31.72 -10.19
N LYS A 267 -10.95 30.79 -9.74
CA LYS A 267 -11.08 29.36 -10.06
C LYS A 267 -12.36 28.75 -9.50
N LEU A 268 -12.77 29.14 -8.29
CA LEU A 268 -14.04 28.70 -7.71
C LEU A 268 -15.24 29.23 -8.50
N ALA A 269 -15.21 30.50 -8.95
CA ALA A 269 -16.26 31.05 -9.80
C ALA A 269 -16.33 30.35 -11.17
N GLU A 270 -15.18 29.99 -11.75
CA GLU A 270 -15.11 29.19 -12.98
C GLU A 270 -15.68 27.78 -12.78
N MET A 271 -15.32 27.10 -11.69
CA MET A 271 -15.87 25.79 -11.33
C MET A 271 -17.38 25.86 -11.04
N GLU A 272 -17.84 26.88 -10.32
CA GLU A 272 -19.26 27.11 -10.07
C GLU A 272 -20.00 27.28 -11.40
N ARG A 273 -19.49 28.12 -12.29
CA ARG A 273 -20.04 28.33 -13.64
C ARG A 273 -20.06 27.05 -14.46
N ALA A 274 -19.00 26.24 -14.40
CA ALA A 274 -18.93 24.95 -15.08
C ALA A 274 -19.91 23.91 -14.49
N SER A 275 -20.22 24.01 -13.19
CA SER A 275 -21.16 23.11 -12.51
C SER A 275 -22.64 23.49 -12.71
N LEU A 276 -22.95 24.75 -13.07
CA LEU A 276 -24.32 25.25 -13.23
C LEU A 276 -25.21 24.39 -14.15
N PRO A 277 -24.77 23.92 -15.34
CA PRO A 277 -25.59 23.05 -16.19
C PRO A 277 -25.99 21.75 -15.49
N LEU A 278 -25.07 21.15 -14.73
CA LEU A 278 -25.31 19.91 -13.99
C LEU A 278 -26.26 20.16 -12.80
N GLN A 279 -26.08 21.27 -12.08
CA GLN A 279 -26.99 21.68 -11.01
C GLN A 279 -28.41 21.91 -11.54
N LYS A 280 -28.56 22.61 -12.67
CA LYS A 280 -29.85 22.82 -13.34
C LYS A 280 -30.49 21.50 -13.77
N PHE A 281 -29.70 20.54 -14.27
CA PHE A 281 -30.18 19.21 -14.63
C PHE A 281 -30.78 18.47 -13.42
N PHE A 282 -30.07 18.42 -12.29
CA PHE A 282 -30.57 17.79 -11.07
C PHE A 282 -31.76 18.55 -10.44
N GLN A 283 -31.77 19.89 -10.50
CA GLN A 283 -32.92 20.69 -10.02
C GLN A 283 -34.17 20.48 -10.87
N LYS A 284 -34.05 20.41 -12.21
CA LYS A 284 -35.18 20.21 -13.13
C LYS A 284 -35.88 18.87 -12.88
N GLN A 285 -35.13 17.81 -12.60
CA GLN A 285 -35.70 16.51 -12.23
C GLN A 285 -36.51 16.57 -10.93
N SER A 286 -36.10 17.39 -9.96
CA SER A 286 -36.83 17.53 -8.68
C SER A 286 -38.17 18.26 -8.82
N ASN A 287 -38.31 19.21 -9.75
CA ASN A 287 -39.52 20.03 -9.89
C ASN A 287 -40.62 19.33 -10.70
N ASN A 288 -40.26 18.57 -11.74
CA ASN A 288 -41.22 17.90 -12.62
C ASN A 288 -42.05 16.78 -11.93
N ALA A 289 -41.59 16.26 -10.78
CA ALA A 289 -42.31 15.23 -10.04
C ALA A 289 -43.54 15.76 -9.27
N THR A 290 -43.76 17.08 -9.19
CA THR A 290 -44.76 17.67 -8.27
C THR A 290 -45.98 18.26 -8.97
N THR A 291 -46.02 18.34 -10.30
CA THR A 291 -47.05 19.11 -11.03
C THR A 291 -48.04 18.28 -11.87
N THR A 292 -47.99 16.95 -11.82
CA THR A 292 -48.98 16.09 -12.50
C THR A 292 -49.94 15.41 -11.51
N THR A 293 -50.74 16.19 -10.80
CA THR A 293 -51.92 15.68 -10.07
C THR A 293 -53.09 16.64 -10.19
N SER A 294 -53.71 16.67 -11.36
CA SER A 294 -55.14 17.01 -11.48
C SER A 294 -55.70 16.33 -12.73
N GLY A 295 -56.29 15.16 -12.54
CA GLY A 295 -57.17 14.51 -13.54
C GLY A 295 -56.56 13.30 -14.24
N GLY A 296 -56.81 12.10 -13.70
CA GLY A 296 -56.61 10.86 -14.45
C GLY A 296 -56.25 9.66 -13.57
N ASN A 297 -57.27 8.92 -13.13
CA ASN A 297 -57.14 7.56 -12.58
C ASN A 297 -56.33 6.68 -13.55
N SER A 298 -55.05 6.44 -13.29
CA SER A 298 -54.33 5.32 -13.89
C SER A 298 -53.44 4.69 -12.83
N ASN A 299 -53.89 3.52 -12.39
CA ASN A 299 -53.34 2.71 -11.33
C ASN A 299 -52.15 1.91 -11.87
N ILE A 300 -51.08 2.60 -12.28
CA ILE A 300 -49.84 1.95 -12.75
C ILE A 300 -48.77 2.19 -11.70
N ASN A 301 -48.40 1.11 -11.03
CA ASN A 301 -47.30 0.96 -10.07
C ASN A 301 -45.92 1.25 -10.71
N SER A 302 -45.72 2.46 -11.22
CA SER A 302 -44.39 2.96 -11.55
C SER A 302 -43.74 3.39 -10.24
N SER A 303 -42.90 2.49 -9.71
CA SER A 303 -42.16 2.67 -8.47
C SER A 303 -41.26 3.91 -8.54
N ASN A 304 -41.82 5.02 -8.06
CA ASN A 304 -41.23 6.16 -7.35
C ASN A 304 -39.70 6.16 -7.16
N LEU A 305 -38.94 6.26 -8.25
CA LEU A 305 -37.61 6.87 -8.23
C LEU A 305 -37.80 8.39 -8.27
N SER A 306 -38.56 8.92 -7.30
CA SER A 306 -38.52 10.33 -6.94
C SER A 306 -37.05 10.60 -6.65
N LEU A 307 -36.36 11.25 -7.58
CA LEU A 307 -34.97 11.68 -7.43
C LEU A 307 -35.01 12.60 -6.22
N VAL A 308 -34.76 12.00 -5.05
CA VAL A 308 -34.89 12.64 -3.76
C VAL A 308 -34.17 13.97 -3.87
N LYS A 309 -34.77 15.01 -3.31
CA LYS A 309 -34.17 16.35 -3.20
C LYS A 309 -32.97 16.23 -2.24
N VAL A 310 -31.94 15.47 -2.63
CA VAL A 310 -30.69 15.19 -1.94
C VAL A 310 -29.76 16.36 -2.21
N THR A 311 -30.21 17.56 -1.88
CA THR A 311 -29.25 18.54 -1.38
C THR A 311 -29.09 18.15 0.09
N PRO A 312 -28.06 17.37 0.46
CA PRO A 312 -27.87 16.95 1.84
C PRO A 312 -27.83 18.23 2.66
N LYS A 313 -28.75 18.41 3.61
CA LYS A 313 -28.87 19.65 4.40
C LYS A 313 -27.49 19.94 5.02
N LEU A 314 -26.72 20.83 4.38
CA LEU A 314 -25.35 21.18 4.79
C LEU A 314 -25.33 21.82 6.18
N GLY A 315 -26.48 22.23 6.70
CA GLY A 315 -26.63 23.03 7.92
C GLY A 315 -26.81 22.28 9.24
N THR A 316 -26.66 20.95 9.33
CA THR A 316 -26.67 20.33 10.68
C THR A 316 -25.35 20.65 11.41
N THR A 317 -25.44 21.15 12.65
CA THR A 317 -24.27 21.52 13.47
C THR A 317 -23.28 20.35 13.61
N LYS A 318 -23.80 19.11 13.73
CA LYS A 318 -22.98 17.89 13.75
C LYS A 318 -22.17 17.68 12.47
N ARG A 319 -22.77 17.88 11.28
CA ARG A 319 -22.05 17.73 10.00
C ARG A 319 -20.99 18.79 9.84
N ARG A 320 -21.27 20.04 10.24
CA ARG A 320 -20.29 21.13 10.22
C ARG A 320 -19.10 20.84 11.13
N ASN A 321 -19.34 20.40 12.37
CA ASN A 321 -18.26 20.03 13.29
C ASN A 321 -17.38 18.90 12.73
N ARG A 322 -17.99 17.89 12.10
CA ARG A 322 -17.25 16.82 11.42
C ARG A 322 -16.43 17.33 10.23
N LEU A 323 -16.97 18.26 9.45
CA LEU A 323 -16.23 18.89 8.34
C LEU A 323 -15.10 19.79 8.82
N ASP A 324 -15.28 20.47 9.95
CA ASP A 324 -14.22 21.27 10.57
C ASP A 324 -13.07 20.39 11.08
N LEU A 325 -13.37 19.23 11.68
CA LEU A 325 -12.37 18.21 12.03
C LEU A 325 -11.69 17.62 10.78
N ALA A 326 -12.44 17.41 9.69
CA ALA A 326 -11.90 16.87 8.45
C ALA A 326 -10.87 17.79 7.77
N LYS A 327 -10.79 19.08 8.13
CA LYS A 327 -9.80 20.03 7.58
C LYS A 327 -8.35 19.67 7.93
N THR A 328 -8.13 18.90 8.98
CA THR A 328 -6.78 18.47 9.40
C THR A 328 -6.39 17.13 8.78
N LEU A 329 -7.26 16.48 8.02
CA LEU A 329 -6.97 15.19 7.39
C LEU A 329 -6.06 15.37 6.15
N PRO A 330 -5.12 14.43 5.92
CA PRO A 330 -4.48 14.25 4.63
C PRO A 330 -5.51 14.16 3.49
N SER A 331 -5.15 14.58 2.28
CA SER A 331 -6.05 14.62 1.12
C SER A 331 -6.73 13.27 0.86
N ALA A 332 -5.97 12.17 0.90
CA ALA A 332 -6.48 10.81 0.72
C ALA A 332 -7.52 10.43 1.78
N LEU A 333 -7.24 10.69 3.07
CA LEU A 333 -8.18 10.43 4.16
C LEU A 333 -9.40 11.35 4.11
N TYR A 334 -9.23 12.60 3.68
CA TYR A 334 -10.35 13.52 3.48
C TYR A 334 -11.32 13.00 2.41
N VAL A 335 -10.80 12.52 1.28
CA VAL A 335 -11.62 11.93 0.21
C VAL A 335 -12.33 10.68 0.72
N LEU A 336 -11.63 9.77 1.39
CA LEU A 336 -12.21 8.57 1.99
C LEU A 336 -13.33 8.91 2.99
N PHE A 337 -13.06 9.84 3.91
CA PHE A 337 -14.03 10.33 4.89
C PHE A 337 -15.27 10.92 4.22
N HIS A 338 -15.07 11.76 3.20
CA HIS A 338 -16.17 12.38 2.46
C HIS A 338 -17.03 11.33 1.73
N GLN A 339 -16.42 10.36 1.06
CA GLN A 339 -17.13 9.29 0.35
C GLN A 339 -17.97 8.43 1.31
N LEU A 340 -17.40 8.01 2.44
CA LEU A 340 -18.10 7.24 3.46
C LEU A 340 -19.24 8.05 4.09
N GLN A 341 -18.98 9.30 4.51
CA GLN A 341 -20.01 10.16 5.08
C GLN A 341 -21.15 10.43 4.09
N SER A 342 -20.83 10.71 2.83
CA SER A 342 -21.85 10.93 1.80
C SER A 342 -22.70 9.68 1.56
N CYS A 343 -22.08 8.48 1.61
CA CYS A 343 -22.83 7.23 1.50
C CYS A 343 -23.76 7.01 2.70
N LEU A 344 -23.27 7.27 3.91
CA LEU A 344 -24.08 7.17 5.14
C LEU A 344 -25.25 8.16 5.14
N ASP A 345 -25.02 9.40 4.71
CA ASP A 345 -26.08 10.42 4.59
C ASP A 345 -27.20 9.95 3.63
N VAL A 346 -26.84 9.28 2.53
CA VAL A 346 -27.82 8.71 1.57
C VAL A 346 -28.58 7.53 2.17
N LEU A 347 -27.92 6.67 2.96
CA LEU A 347 -28.56 5.54 3.64
C LEU A 347 -29.48 5.97 4.79
N GLU A 348 -29.27 7.16 5.39
CA GLU A 348 -30.10 7.71 6.46
C GLU A 348 -31.43 8.33 5.97
N MET A 349 -31.57 8.59 4.66
CA MET A 349 -32.78 9.25 4.12
C MET A 349 -34.04 8.35 4.10
N PRO A 350 -33.99 7.08 3.67
CA PRO A 350 -35.20 6.23 3.58
C PRO A 350 -35.80 5.93 4.95
N THR A 351 -34.96 5.77 5.97
CA THR A 351 -35.38 5.36 7.32
C THR A 351 -36.25 6.41 8.01
N LYS A 352 -36.05 7.70 7.73
CA LYS A 352 -36.86 8.78 8.31
C LYS A 352 -38.26 8.89 7.73
N ASN A 353 -38.44 8.50 6.46
CA ASN A 353 -39.72 8.61 5.77
C ASN A 353 -40.66 7.43 6.10
N ALA A 354 -40.12 6.26 6.44
CA ALA A 354 -40.90 5.08 6.80
C ALA A 354 -41.57 5.20 8.19
N THR A 355 -40.97 5.94 9.12
CA THR A 355 -41.44 6.02 10.53
C THR A 355 -42.73 6.84 10.71
N SER A 356 -43.26 7.50 9.68
CA SER A 356 -44.35 8.47 9.84
C SER A 356 -45.77 7.94 9.61
N ARG A 357 -46.00 6.67 9.21
CA ARG A 357 -47.35 6.28 8.75
C ARG A 357 -48.03 5.05 9.31
N ASP A 358 -47.35 4.07 9.91
CA ASP A 358 -48.04 2.93 10.55
C ASP A 358 -47.30 2.47 11.80
N SER A 359 -47.97 2.50 12.95
CA SER A 359 -47.46 2.18 14.29
C SER A 359 -47.28 0.67 14.55
N ARG A 360 -47.17 -0.16 13.50
CA ARG A 360 -46.79 -1.57 13.69
C ARG A 360 -45.30 -1.65 13.97
N THR A 361 -44.98 -2.37 15.04
CA THR A 361 -43.65 -2.59 15.62
C THR A 361 -42.54 -2.64 14.56
N PRO A 362 -41.48 -1.81 14.67
CA PRO A 362 -40.39 -1.79 13.71
C PRO A 362 -39.65 -3.13 13.77
N THR A 363 -39.98 -4.03 12.85
CA THR A 363 -39.24 -5.26 12.61
C THR A 363 -37.83 -4.88 12.20
N SER A 364 -36.88 -5.07 13.11
CA SER A 364 -35.44 -4.93 12.89
C SER A 364 -35.02 -3.58 12.27
N GLY A 365 -35.01 -2.51 13.08
CA GLY A 365 -34.35 -1.26 12.69
C GLY A 365 -32.87 -1.49 12.39
N GLU A 366 -32.51 -1.47 11.10
CA GLU A 366 -31.11 -1.57 10.64
C GLU A 366 -30.32 -0.38 11.20
N VAL A 367 -29.46 -0.64 12.18
CA VAL A 367 -28.61 0.40 12.76
C VAL A 367 -27.52 0.73 11.75
N LEU A 368 -27.48 1.99 11.32
CA LEU A 368 -26.51 2.44 10.33
C LEU A 368 -25.10 2.57 10.95
N PRO A 369 -24.03 2.28 10.18
CA PRO A 369 -22.66 2.57 10.60
C PRO A 369 -22.44 4.06 10.89
N THR A 370 -21.46 4.37 11.74
CA THR A 370 -21.06 5.74 12.07
C THR A 370 -19.58 5.96 11.75
N ILE A 371 -19.21 7.18 11.38
CA ILE A 371 -17.83 7.55 11.07
C ILE A 371 -17.35 8.66 12.01
N GLU A 372 -16.14 8.51 12.53
CA GLU A 372 -15.50 9.40 13.49
C GLU A 372 -14.06 9.70 13.06
N ILE A 373 -13.52 10.83 13.51
CA ILE A 373 -12.13 11.23 13.27
C ILE A 373 -11.45 11.21 14.64
N GLU A 374 -10.42 10.39 14.79
CA GLU A 374 -9.66 10.23 16.02
C GLU A 374 -8.23 10.74 15.83
N THR A 375 -7.76 11.57 16.77
CA THR A 375 -6.38 12.07 16.77
C THR A 375 -5.60 11.29 17.82
N THR A 376 -4.66 10.45 17.39
CA THR A 376 -3.92 9.49 18.25
C THR A 376 -2.97 10.14 19.27
N ALA A 377 -2.84 11.48 19.27
CA ALA A 377 -1.99 12.22 20.22
C ALA A 377 -2.28 11.91 21.70
N ALA A 378 -3.49 11.45 22.02
CA ALA A 378 -3.88 11.06 23.39
C ALA A 378 -3.42 9.64 23.77
N ALA A 379 -3.36 8.70 22.83
CA ALA A 379 -3.08 7.29 23.11
C ALA A 379 -1.57 7.00 23.30
N ALA A 380 -0.70 7.78 22.65
CA ALA A 380 0.75 7.59 22.76
C ALA A 380 1.32 7.89 24.16
N LYS A 381 0.56 8.58 25.04
CA LYS A 381 1.02 8.92 26.39
C LYS A 381 0.88 7.78 27.41
N GLU A 382 0.12 6.72 27.14
CA GLU A 382 -0.14 5.68 28.14
C GLU A 382 0.73 4.42 28.01
N ASN A 383 1.40 4.19 26.86
CA ASN A 383 2.08 2.90 26.60
C ASN A 383 3.63 2.95 26.56
N TYR A 384 4.26 4.11 26.72
CA TYR A 384 5.72 4.20 26.88
C TYR A 384 6.08 4.40 28.36
N GLY A 385 6.04 3.30 29.11
CA GLY A 385 6.65 3.21 30.43
C GLY A 385 8.18 3.33 30.33
N THR A 386 8.71 4.43 30.85
CA THR A 386 9.99 4.55 31.56
C THR A 386 11.13 3.60 31.12
N ALA A 387 11.67 3.76 29.92
CA ALA A 387 12.96 3.12 29.57
C ALA A 387 13.82 4.05 28.70
N ALA A 388 14.89 4.55 29.34
CA ALA A 388 16.16 5.08 28.82
C ALA A 388 16.15 6.07 27.63
N SER A 389 16.65 7.28 27.93
CA SER A 389 17.02 8.39 27.03
C SER A 389 17.44 8.00 25.60
N PRO A 390 16.68 8.41 24.56
CA PRO A 390 17.19 8.50 23.21
C PRO A 390 17.95 9.83 23.04
N SER A 391 19.27 9.73 22.87
CA SER A 391 20.14 10.86 22.53
C SER A 391 20.01 11.20 21.04
N THR A 392 19.53 12.42 20.79
CA THR A 392 19.89 13.35 19.69
C THR A 392 19.65 12.92 18.23
N ASN A 393 18.72 13.66 17.60
CA ASN A 393 18.63 14.03 16.17
C ASN A 393 17.53 13.41 15.28
N GLU A 394 16.40 12.98 15.82
CA GLU A 394 15.16 12.84 15.02
C GLU A 394 14.13 13.89 15.44
N GLU A 395 14.32 15.13 14.99
CA GLU A 395 13.27 16.14 14.92
C GLU A 395 12.34 15.86 13.71
N TYR A 396 12.01 14.58 13.46
CA TYR A 396 10.80 14.25 12.74
C TYR A 396 9.67 14.55 13.72
N LEU A 397 9.12 15.75 13.63
CA LEU A 397 7.84 16.11 14.25
C LEU A 397 6.85 15.00 13.92
N ALA A 398 6.69 14.05 14.85
CA ALA A 398 5.72 12.97 14.79
C ALA A 398 4.35 13.64 14.76
N THR A 399 3.92 13.95 13.53
CA THR A 399 2.68 14.65 13.28
C THR A 399 1.63 13.68 13.80
N ALA A 400 0.88 14.07 14.82
CA ALA A 400 -0.07 13.18 15.48
C ALA A 400 -0.87 12.44 14.40
N ALA A 401 -0.76 11.11 14.37
CA ALA A 401 -1.38 10.33 13.31
C ALA A 401 -2.90 10.53 13.43
N VAL A 402 -3.47 11.16 12.42
CA VAL A 402 -4.92 11.37 12.35
C VAL A 402 -5.51 10.14 11.68
N VAL A 403 -6.46 9.51 12.36
CA VAL A 403 -7.07 8.25 11.93
C VAL A 403 -8.56 8.50 11.69
N VAL A 404 -9.10 7.95 10.61
CA VAL A 404 -10.55 7.94 10.36
C VAL A 404 -11.08 6.59 10.82
N VAL A 405 -12.08 6.56 11.70
CA VAL A 405 -12.63 5.32 12.26
C VAL A 405 -14.07 5.13 11.80
N LEU A 406 -14.33 4.00 11.13
CA LEU A 406 -15.66 3.54 10.76
C LEU A 406 -16.15 2.51 11.79
N LYS A 407 -17.22 2.85 12.51
CA LYS A 407 -17.85 2.01 13.52
C LYS A 407 -19.09 1.33 12.94
N ILE A 408 -19.07 0.00 12.86
CA ILE A 408 -20.15 -0.82 12.32
C ILE A 408 -20.82 -1.56 13.49
N PRO A 409 -22.15 -1.44 13.68
CA PRO A 409 -22.83 -2.10 14.78
C PRO A 409 -22.81 -3.62 14.62
N ILE A 410 -22.48 -4.33 15.70
CA ILE A 410 -22.48 -5.80 15.76
C ILE A 410 -23.88 -6.24 16.22
N PRO A 411 -24.59 -7.09 15.46
CA PRO A 411 -25.87 -7.62 15.90
C PRO A 411 -25.67 -8.65 17.01
N THR A 412 -26.56 -8.62 17.99
CA THR A 412 -26.77 -9.72 18.93
C THR A 412 -27.66 -10.76 18.26
N VAL A 413 -27.13 -11.97 18.13
CA VAL A 413 -27.77 -13.11 17.46
C VAL A 413 -28.56 -13.93 18.50
N SER A 414 -29.83 -14.18 18.23
CA SER A 414 -30.68 -15.03 19.07
C SER A 414 -30.76 -16.46 18.54
N ALA A 415 -31.19 -17.39 19.40
CA ALA A 415 -31.30 -18.81 19.06
C ALA A 415 -32.24 -19.09 17.87
N GLY A 416 -33.22 -18.22 17.63
CA GLY A 416 -34.19 -18.37 16.55
C GLY A 416 -33.84 -17.65 15.26
N GLY A 417 -32.59 -17.23 15.03
CA GLY A 417 -32.26 -16.45 13.82
C GLY A 417 -32.40 -14.94 13.96
N GLY A 418 -33.05 -14.46 15.03
CA GLY A 418 -33.33 -13.05 15.21
C GLY A 418 -32.06 -12.23 15.45
N LEU A 419 -31.88 -11.17 14.66
CA LEU A 419 -30.82 -10.20 14.85
C LEU A 419 -31.35 -8.98 15.59
N THR A 420 -30.73 -8.64 16.72
CA THR A 420 -31.09 -7.45 17.52
C THR A 420 -29.87 -6.55 17.67
N TYR A 421 -30.02 -5.25 17.46
CA TYR A 421 -28.91 -4.30 17.55
C TYR A 421 -29.00 -3.47 18.82
N LYS A 422 -27.98 -3.55 19.68
CA LYS A 422 -27.86 -2.68 20.87
C LYS A 422 -26.97 -1.50 20.53
N HIS A 423 -27.57 -0.33 20.31
CA HIS A 423 -26.94 0.89 19.77
C HIS A 423 -25.62 1.37 20.41
N LYS A 424 -25.25 0.92 21.61
CA LYS A 424 -24.09 1.46 22.35
C LYS A 424 -23.05 0.44 22.84
N LYS A 425 -23.31 -0.86 22.73
CA LYS A 425 -22.44 -1.84 23.41
C LYS A 425 -21.45 -2.55 22.48
N GLN A 426 -21.81 -2.87 21.24
CA GLN A 426 -21.00 -3.73 20.39
C GLN A 426 -20.87 -3.12 18.99
N GLN A 427 -19.69 -2.62 18.66
CA GLN A 427 -19.36 -2.06 17.36
C GLN A 427 -17.99 -2.59 16.93
N ALA A 428 -17.85 -2.98 15.67
CA ALA A 428 -16.58 -3.26 15.04
C ALA A 428 -15.99 -1.93 14.55
N SER A 429 -14.75 -1.63 14.92
CA SER A 429 -14.08 -0.39 14.54
C SER A 429 -13.04 -0.67 13.46
N ILE A 430 -13.20 -0.04 12.30
CA ILE A 430 -12.23 -0.10 11.21
C ILE A 430 -11.51 1.26 11.15
N SER A 431 -10.21 1.24 11.42
CA SER A 431 -9.35 2.40 11.45
C SER A 431 -8.62 2.56 10.11
N PHE A 432 -8.64 3.77 9.57
CA PHE A 432 -7.93 4.16 8.35
C PHE A 432 -6.83 5.16 8.69
N GLU A 433 -5.59 4.79 8.40
CA GLU A 433 -4.39 5.58 8.62
C GLU A 433 -3.71 5.89 7.29
N TYR A 434 -3.19 7.09 7.12
CA TYR A 434 -2.43 7.45 5.92
C TYR A 434 -0.94 7.38 6.22
N ASP A 435 -0.25 6.48 5.53
CA ASP A 435 1.18 6.35 5.62
C ASP A 435 1.85 7.24 4.57
N SER A 436 2.36 8.38 5.02
CA SER A 436 3.07 9.33 4.16
C SER A 436 4.33 8.78 3.50
N THR A 437 4.90 7.68 4.01
CA THR A 437 6.11 7.07 3.44
C THR A 437 5.80 6.20 2.22
N SER A 438 4.67 5.49 2.25
CA SER A 438 4.20 4.66 1.13
C SER A 438 3.19 5.37 0.23
N ASP A 439 2.68 6.54 0.64
CA ASP A 439 1.57 7.27 -0.01
C ASP A 439 0.31 6.40 -0.18
N LEU A 440 0.03 5.58 0.85
CA LEU A 440 -1.10 4.66 0.87
C LEU A 440 -1.95 4.85 2.12
N VAL A 441 -3.23 4.51 1.98
CA VAL A 441 -4.12 4.35 3.14
C VAL A 441 -4.08 2.90 3.60
N LEU A 442 -3.72 2.74 4.87
CA LEU A 442 -3.72 1.47 5.58
C LEU A 442 -5.04 1.33 6.36
N ALA A 443 -5.59 0.13 6.38
CA ALA A 443 -6.79 -0.21 7.15
C ALA A 443 -6.49 -1.31 8.16
N SER A 444 -6.95 -1.13 9.39
CA SER A 444 -6.96 -2.14 10.44
C SER A 444 -8.35 -2.27 11.03
N CYS A 445 -8.72 -3.47 11.49
CA CYS A 445 -9.96 -3.68 12.23
C CYS A 445 -9.61 -4.06 13.67
N SER A 446 -10.25 -3.42 14.64
CA SER A 446 -10.02 -3.75 16.05
C SER A 446 -10.36 -5.22 16.32
N ALA A 447 -9.59 -5.85 17.22
CA ALA A 447 -9.81 -7.24 17.64
C ALA A 447 -11.01 -7.39 18.59
N ASP A 448 -11.76 -6.32 18.82
CA ASP A 448 -12.93 -6.33 19.69
C ASP A 448 -13.95 -7.35 19.19
N TYR A 449 -14.52 -8.12 20.12
CA TYR A 449 -15.58 -9.10 19.85
C TYR A 449 -15.21 -10.19 18.82
N ASP A 450 -13.94 -10.61 18.79
CA ASP A 450 -13.42 -11.64 17.86
C ASP A 450 -13.59 -11.31 16.37
N MET A 451 -13.83 -10.04 16.04
CA MET A 451 -13.98 -9.59 14.65
C MET A 451 -12.62 -9.56 13.94
N GLY A 452 -11.66 -8.83 14.53
CA GLY A 452 -10.27 -8.74 14.05
C GLY A 452 -10.12 -8.43 12.56
N GLN A 453 -8.95 -8.73 12.02
CA GLN A 453 -8.63 -8.46 10.60
C GLN A 453 -9.49 -9.28 9.62
N VAL A 454 -10.11 -10.38 10.09
CA VAL A 454 -10.98 -11.26 9.30
C VAL A 454 -12.16 -10.51 8.66
N VAL A 455 -12.61 -9.42 9.27
CA VAL A 455 -13.71 -8.59 8.72
C VAL A 455 -13.31 -7.83 7.45
N ILE A 456 -12.03 -7.49 7.30
CA ILE A 456 -11.55 -6.67 6.18
C ILE A 456 -10.64 -7.43 5.21
N ASP A 457 -10.07 -8.55 5.65
CA ASP A 457 -9.33 -9.49 4.81
C ASP A 457 -10.23 -10.13 3.75
N GLU A 458 -9.75 -10.16 2.51
CA GLU A 458 -10.46 -10.75 1.36
C GLU A 458 -11.93 -10.30 1.26
N LEU A 459 -12.21 -9.05 1.67
CA LEU A 459 -13.53 -8.42 1.49
C LEU A 459 -13.97 -8.55 0.04
N PHE A 460 -13.01 -8.37 -0.86
CA PHE A 460 -13.10 -8.74 -2.26
C PHE A 460 -12.10 -9.87 -2.56
N PRO A 461 -12.45 -10.83 -3.44
CA PRO A 461 -11.58 -11.95 -3.77
C PRO A 461 -10.20 -11.49 -4.25
N GLY A 462 -9.13 -11.96 -3.59
CA GLY A 462 -7.74 -11.65 -3.96
C GLY A 462 -7.15 -10.42 -3.26
N ASP A 463 -7.96 -9.57 -2.63
CA ASP A 463 -7.47 -8.39 -1.91
C ASP A 463 -7.06 -8.77 -0.47
N LYS A 464 -5.78 -9.15 -0.31
CA LYS A 464 -5.19 -9.52 0.98
C LYS A 464 -4.60 -8.34 1.76
N GLY A 465 -4.61 -7.13 1.18
CA GLY A 465 -3.93 -5.96 1.72
C GLY A 465 -2.40 -6.03 1.66
N GLU A 466 -1.86 -7.01 0.93
CA GLU A 466 -0.44 -7.14 0.60
C GLU A 466 -0.16 -6.30 -0.65
N TYR A 467 -0.05 -4.98 -0.47
CA TYR A 467 0.31 -4.13 -1.59
C TYR A 467 1.81 -4.23 -1.88
N LEU A 468 2.16 -4.68 -3.08
CA LEU A 468 3.53 -4.63 -3.58
C LEU A 468 3.79 -3.22 -4.12
N LEU A 469 4.59 -2.44 -3.39
CA LEU A 469 5.10 -1.17 -3.90
C LEU A 469 5.70 -1.42 -5.30
N PRO A 470 5.27 -0.68 -6.34
CA PRO A 470 5.83 -0.85 -7.67
C PRO A 470 7.33 -0.62 -7.58
N ALA A 471 8.11 -1.60 -8.07
CA ALA A 471 9.58 -1.63 -8.00
C ALA A 471 10.27 -0.40 -8.64
N THR A 472 9.51 0.52 -9.23
CA THR A 472 9.98 1.74 -9.88
C THR A 472 10.48 2.81 -8.91
N HIS A 473 10.12 2.75 -7.62
CA HIS A 473 10.59 3.73 -6.63
C HIS A 473 11.84 3.29 -5.84
N THR A 474 12.30 2.05 -5.99
CA THR A 474 13.44 1.48 -5.21
C THR A 474 14.71 1.29 -6.03
N ALA A 475 14.83 1.89 -7.22
CA ALA A 475 16.01 1.75 -8.08
C ALA A 475 17.31 2.34 -7.50
N THR A 476 17.26 3.10 -6.39
CA THR A 476 18.46 3.76 -5.85
C THR A 476 19.07 3.13 -4.61
N ASN A 477 18.46 2.13 -3.95
CA ASN A 477 19.12 1.37 -2.88
C ASN A 477 18.57 -0.06 -2.80
N ALA A 478 19.35 -1.03 -3.29
CA ALA A 478 19.03 -2.44 -3.41
C ALA A 478 18.99 -3.21 -2.07
N THR A 479 18.50 -2.60 -1.00
CA THR A 479 18.01 -3.29 0.19
C THR A 479 16.50 -3.20 0.17
N ALA A 480 15.89 -3.95 -0.73
CA ALA A 480 14.50 -4.35 -0.63
C ALA A 480 14.37 -5.27 0.60
N VAL A 481 14.46 -4.67 1.79
CA VAL A 481 13.88 -5.24 2.99
C VAL A 481 12.41 -5.29 2.65
N ALA A 482 11.94 -6.45 2.20
CA ALA A 482 10.53 -6.72 2.11
C ALA A 482 9.95 -6.26 3.43
N PHE A 483 9.10 -5.22 3.39
CA PHE A 483 8.31 -4.75 4.51
C PHE A 483 7.26 -5.82 4.85
N SER A 484 7.68 -7.08 4.98
CA SER A 484 7.08 -8.06 5.88
C SER A 484 7.38 -7.58 7.30
N ARG A 485 6.81 -6.42 7.67
CA ARG A 485 6.49 -6.14 9.07
C ARG A 485 5.82 -7.41 9.55
N SER A 486 6.39 -7.98 10.62
CA SER A 486 5.93 -9.20 11.28
C SER A 486 4.42 -9.30 11.20
N SER A 487 3.90 -10.48 10.84
CA SER A 487 2.49 -10.83 10.65
C SER A 487 1.64 -10.71 11.92
N ASP A 488 1.92 -9.71 12.74
CA ASP A 488 1.24 -9.43 13.97
C ASP A 488 -0.20 -9.06 13.61
N ARG A 489 -1.15 -9.77 14.22
CA ARG A 489 -2.55 -9.86 13.78
C ARG A 489 -3.34 -8.54 13.86
N GLY A 490 -2.68 -7.45 14.25
CA GLY A 490 -3.24 -6.08 14.29
C GLY A 490 -2.55 -5.09 13.35
N SER A 491 -1.59 -5.48 12.51
CA SER A 491 -0.92 -4.54 11.61
C SER A 491 -1.90 -4.01 10.56
N ALA A 492 -1.97 -2.69 10.39
CA ALA A 492 -2.75 -2.06 9.32
C ALA A 492 -2.20 -2.48 7.94
N ARG A 493 -3.11 -2.76 6.99
CA ARG A 493 -2.79 -3.26 5.64
C ARG A 493 -3.33 -2.35 4.54
N ALA A 494 -2.63 -2.28 3.42
CA ALA A 494 -3.00 -1.43 2.29
C ALA A 494 -3.97 -2.15 1.34
N TYR A 495 -5.25 -2.22 1.70
CA TYR A 495 -6.27 -2.84 0.83
C TYR A 495 -6.54 -2.00 -0.42
N GLN A 496 -6.74 -2.67 -1.55
CA GLN A 496 -7.03 -1.99 -2.82
C GLN A 496 -8.37 -1.25 -2.76
N TRP A 497 -9.41 -1.86 -2.17
CA TRP A 497 -10.72 -1.21 -2.02
C TRP A 497 -10.66 0.05 -1.15
N CYS A 498 -9.76 0.07 -0.15
CA CYS A 498 -9.57 1.20 0.74
C CYS A 498 -8.88 2.37 0.01
N ASN A 499 -7.81 2.08 -0.71
CA ASN A 499 -7.10 3.08 -1.51
C ASN A 499 -7.97 3.63 -2.65
N TYR A 500 -8.82 2.79 -3.26
CA TYR A 500 -9.83 3.24 -4.22
C TYR A 500 -10.81 4.23 -3.60
N LEU A 501 -11.31 3.97 -2.38
CA LEU A 501 -12.17 4.93 -1.65
C LEU A 501 -11.47 6.25 -1.34
N ALA A 502 -10.17 6.21 -1.10
CA ALA A 502 -9.34 7.38 -0.86
C ALA A 502 -9.02 8.18 -2.15
N GLY A 503 -9.46 7.71 -3.32
CA GLY A 503 -9.14 8.32 -4.62
C GLY A 503 -7.72 8.03 -5.10
N LEU A 504 -7.03 7.07 -4.46
CA LEU A 504 -5.70 6.62 -4.86
C LEU A 504 -5.86 5.49 -5.88
N HIS A 505 -5.55 5.79 -7.15
CA HIS A 505 -5.59 4.82 -8.23
C HIS A 505 -4.31 4.01 -8.26
N VAL A 506 -4.27 3.02 -7.39
CA VAL A 506 -3.15 2.14 -7.20
C VAL A 506 -3.27 0.95 -8.17
N ALA A 507 -2.27 0.75 -9.04
CA ALA A 507 -2.30 -0.33 -10.03
C ALA A 507 -2.15 -1.69 -9.32
N PRO A 508 -3.10 -2.63 -9.47
CA PRO A 508 -3.01 -3.92 -8.79
C PRO A 508 -1.81 -4.71 -9.31
N ALA A 509 -1.12 -5.43 -8.42
CA ALA A 509 0.01 -6.28 -8.76
C ALA A 509 -0.41 -7.43 -9.70
N GLU A 510 -1.61 -7.97 -9.52
CA GLU A 510 -2.23 -8.93 -10.43
C GLU A 510 -3.46 -8.32 -11.09
N GLN A 511 -3.54 -8.37 -12.43
CA GLN A 511 -4.71 -7.92 -13.20
C GLN A 511 -6.00 -8.71 -12.89
N THR A 512 -5.92 -9.77 -12.08
CA THR A 512 -7.03 -10.61 -11.61
C THR A 512 -7.94 -9.91 -10.60
N ALA A 513 -7.45 -8.89 -9.88
CA ALA A 513 -8.29 -7.92 -9.16
C ALA A 513 -8.90 -6.93 -10.16
N ALA A 514 -9.64 -7.50 -11.13
CA ALA A 514 -10.18 -6.84 -12.30
C ALA A 514 -11.01 -5.62 -11.92
N LYS A 515 -10.70 -4.46 -12.52
CA LYS A 515 -11.60 -3.30 -12.75
C LYS A 515 -12.68 -3.09 -11.67
N MET A 516 -12.30 -3.12 -10.39
CA MET A 516 -13.26 -2.96 -9.32
C MET A 516 -13.70 -1.50 -9.23
N HIS A 517 -14.72 -1.15 -10.02
CA HIS A 517 -15.52 0.05 -9.83
C HIS A 517 -16.46 -0.17 -8.64
N CYS A 518 -15.89 -0.38 -7.46
CA CYS A 518 -16.63 -0.61 -6.24
C CYS A 518 -17.06 0.74 -5.67
N SER A 519 -18.34 1.10 -5.83
CA SER A 519 -18.88 2.30 -5.18
C SER A 519 -18.78 2.19 -3.65
N ALA A 520 -18.69 3.32 -2.95
CA ALA A 520 -18.66 3.36 -1.48
C ALA A 520 -19.85 2.63 -0.84
N ARG A 521 -21.01 2.64 -1.50
CA ARG A 521 -22.21 1.90 -1.07
C ARG A 521 -22.01 0.39 -1.10
N VAL A 522 -21.34 -0.14 -2.12
CA VAL A 522 -21.06 -1.58 -2.24
C VAL A 522 -20.09 -2.00 -1.14
N ILE A 523 -19.03 -1.22 -0.93
CA ILE A 523 -18.02 -1.50 0.10
C ILE A 523 -18.65 -1.47 1.49
N LEU A 524 -19.43 -0.42 1.81
CA LEU A 524 -20.07 -0.30 3.10
C LEU A 524 -21.07 -1.44 3.36
N ARG A 525 -21.87 -1.83 2.36
CA ARG A 525 -22.76 -3.00 2.46
C ARG A 525 -22.01 -4.31 2.64
N ALA A 526 -20.90 -4.49 1.93
CA ALA A 526 -20.05 -5.67 2.07
C ALA A 526 -19.45 -5.77 3.48
N LEU A 527 -18.96 -4.64 4.02
CA LEU A 527 -18.45 -4.56 5.40
C LEU A 527 -19.55 -4.83 6.43
N SER A 528 -20.72 -4.19 6.31
CA SER A 528 -21.85 -4.43 7.22
C SER A 528 -22.31 -5.89 7.19
N ARG A 529 -22.42 -6.47 5.99
CA ARG A 529 -22.74 -7.90 5.81
C ARG A 529 -21.66 -8.76 6.46
N ARG A 530 -20.38 -8.42 6.30
CA ARG A 530 -19.27 -9.19 6.86
C ARG A 530 -19.30 -9.20 8.39
N VAL A 531 -19.43 -8.03 9.02
CA VAL A 531 -19.53 -7.91 10.48
C VAL A 531 -20.70 -8.74 11.01
N ARG A 532 -21.86 -8.66 10.36
CA ARG A 532 -23.04 -9.46 10.72
C ARG A 532 -22.79 -10.96 10.55
N ALA A 533 -22.22 -11.39 9.42
CA ALA A 533 -21.94 -12.79 9.15
C ALA A 533 -20.89 -13.39 10.11
N THR A 534 -19.84 -12.62 10.45
CA THR A 534 -18.84 -13.03 11.44
C THR A 534 -19.46 -13.15 12.83
N ALA A 535 -20.35 -12.23 13.22
CA ALA A 535 -21.09 -12.31 14.49
C ALA A 535 -21.95 -13.58 14.55
N THR A 536 -22.74 -13.83 13.50
CA THR A 536 -23.57 -15.04 13.36
C THR A 536 -22.72 -16.30 13.39
N LEU A 537 -21.62 -16.34 12.65
CA LEU A 537 -20.72 -17.49 12.64
C LEU A 537 -20.08 -17.73 14.00
N SER A 538 -19.60 -16.69 14.68
CA SER A 538 -19.05 -16.80 16.03
C SER A 538 -20.09 -17.36 17.01
N TRP A 539 -21.33 -16.86 16.94
CA TRP A 539 -22.44 -17.38 17.73
C TRP A 539 -22.74 -18.86 17.44
N ILE A 540 -22.81 -19.26 16.17
CA ILE A 540 -23.02 -20.66 15.76
C ILE A 540 -21.88 -21.53 16.30
N LEU A 541 -20.62 -21.17 16.05
CA LEU A 541 -19.45 -21.95 16.47
C LEU A 541 -19.38 -22.09 17.99
N HIS A 542 -19.66 -21.01 18.72
CA HIS A 542 -19.73 -21.03 20.18
C HIS A 542 -20.86 -21.96 20.65
N GLY A 543 -22.05 -21.86 20.07
CA GLY A 543 -23.18 -22.76 20.37
C GLY A 543 -22.89 -24.23 20.09
N LEU A 544 -22.20 -24.55 18.98
CA LEU A 544 -21.79 -25.91 18.64
C LEU A 544 -20.74 -26.45 19.62
N SER A 545 -19.83 -25.61 20.09
CA SER A 545 -18.79 -26.00 21.06
C SER A 545 -19.32 -26.20 22.49
N GLN A 546 -20.24 -25.34 22.96
CA GLN A 546 -20.82 -25.44 24.30
C GLN A 546 -21.67 -26.70 24.49
N LYS A 547 -22.40 -27.13 23.46
CA LYS A 547 -23.20 -28.37 23.49
C LYS A 547 -22.38 -29.62 23.80
N GLN A 548 -21.06 -29.60 23.60
CA GLN A 548 -20.17 -30.71 23.97
C GLN A 548 -19.98 -30.84 25.49
N GLN A 549 -20.05 -29.74 26.24
CA GLN A 549 -19.73 -29.72 27.67
C GLN A 549 -20.96 -29.91 28.58
N GLN A 550 -22.16 -29.55 28.11
CA GLN A 550 -23.38 -29.66 28.90
C GLN A 550 -24.07 -31.01 28.65
N GLN A 551 -24.20 -31.80 29.71
CA GLN A 551 -24.89 -33.09 29.78
C GLN A 551 -26.32 -33.07 29.19
N PRO A 552 -26.92 -34.25 28.86
CA PRO A 552 -28.00 -34.40 27.86
C PRO A 552 -29.38 -33.91 28.33
N ARG A 553 -29.51 -32.62 28.63
CA ARG A 553 -30.80 -31.95 28.78
C ARG A 553 -31.26 -31.49 27.39
N SER A 554 -32.09 -32.32 26.75
CA SER A 554 -33.09 -32.10 25.69
C SER A 554 -33.02 -30.92 24.68
N VAL A 555 -31.93 -30.20 24.51
CA VAL A 555 -31.82 -29.11 23.52
C VAL A 555 -31.48 -29.72 22.16
N ARG A 556 -32.53 -30.13 21.43
CA ARG A 556 -32.46 -31.03 20.27
C ARG A 556 -32.12 -30.36 18.94
N ASP A 557 -32.12 -29.04 18.83
CA ASP A 557 -32.20 -28.45 17.48
C ASP A 557 -30.89 -27.82 17.03
N PHE A 558 -30.53 -28.09 15.77
CA PHE A 558 -29.51 -27.34 15.05
C PHE A 558 -29.95 -25.88 14.94
N PRO A 559 -29.00 -24.91 14.90
CA PRO A 559 -29.35 -23.51 14.73
C PRO A 559 -29.98 -23.28 13.34
N VAL A 560 -31.30 -23.08 13.31
CA VAL A 560 -32.07 -22.78 12.09
C VAL A 560 -32.50 -21.32 12.09
N HIS A 561 -32.33 -20.67 10.94
CA HIS A 561 -32.82 -19.31 10.73
C HIS A 561 -34.36 -19.28 10.72
N ALA A 562 -34.99 -18.27 11.35
CA ALA A 562 -36.46 -18.15 11.41
C ALA A 562 -37.13 -18.25 10.03
N ALA A 563 -36.61 -17.56 9.02
CA ALA A 563 -37.19 -17.57 7.66
C ALA A 563 -37.07 -18.91 6.91
N LEU A 564 -36.35 -19.89 7.48
CA LEU A 564 -36.17 -21.23 6.93
C LEU A 564 -36.84 -22.30 7.79
N LYS A 565 -37.46 -21.91 8.92
CA LYS A 565 -38.40 -22.79 9.59
C LYS A 565 -39.62 -22.84 8.69
N HIS A 566 -39.89 -24.00 8.11
CA HIS A 566 -41.12 -24.22 7.37
C HIS A 566 -42.29 -23.96 8.32
N ASP A 567 -43.29 -23.19 7.88
CA ASP A 567 -44.54 -22.94 8.63
C ASP A 567 -45.41 -24.21 8.74
N ASP A 568 -44.90 -25.38 8.30
CA ASP A 568 -45.55 -26.69 8.34
C ASP A 568 -45.80 -27.19 9.79
N ASP A 569 -45.29 -26.49 10.81
CA ASP A 569 -45.54 -26.77 12.23
C ASP A 569 -46.94 -26.30 12.72
N ASP A 570 -47.67 -25.48 11.95
CA ASP A 570 -48.92 -24.85 12.45
C ASP A 570 -50.20 -25.69 12.24
N ASP A 571 -50.19 -26.78 11.45
CA ASP A 571 -51.44 -27.49 11.06
C ASP A 571 -51.54 -29.00 11.45
N ASP A 572 -50.52 -29.65 12.02
CA ASP A 572 -50.56 -31.11 12.29
C ASP A 572 -50.36 -31.50 13.76
N ASP A 573 -51.45 -31.43 14.55
CA ASP A 573 -51.57 -32.03 15.89
C ASP A 573 -51.41 -33.57 15.92
N ASN A 574 -51.15 -34.22 14.77
CA ASN A 574 -51.19 -35.69 14.62
C ASN A 574 -49.92 -36.32 14.01
N ALA A 575 -48.91 -35.53 13.67
CA ALA A 575 -47.65 -36.05 13.11
C ALA A 575 -46.68 -36.46 14.24
N ASN A 576 -46.96 -37.60 14.88
CA ASN A 576 -45.97 -38.34 15.67
C ASN A 576 -44.90 -39.02 14.77
N ASP A 577 -44.72 -38.51 13.54
CA ASP A 577 -43.82 -39.06 12.56
C ASP A 577 -42.39 -38.94 13.08
N GLN A 578 -41.80 -40.12 13.26
CA GLN A 578 -40.51 -40.35 13.87
C GLN A 578 -39.40 -39.83 12.96
N GLU A 579 -39.22 -38.51 12.87
CA GLU A 579 -38.01 -37.98 12.28
C GLU A 579 -36.80 -38.53 13.05
N PRO A 580 -35.82 -39.14 12.36
CA PRO A 580 -34.67 -39.73 13.00
C PRO A 580 -33.93 -38.65 13.78
N LYS A 581 -33.90 -38.79 15.12
CA LYS A 581 -33.21 -37.88 16.04
C LYS A 581 -31.70 -38.00 15.88
N ILE A 582 -31.17 -37.43 14.81
CA ILE A 582 -29.73 -37.26 14.60
C ILE A 582 -29.26 -36.11 15.47
N LYS A 583 -28.27 -36.36 16.31
CA LYS A 583 -27.70 -35.38 17.24
C LYS A 583 -26.24 -35.13 16.89
N LEU A 584 -25.82 -33.87 17.02
CA LEU A 584 -24.39 -33.55 16.98
C LEU A 584 -23.75 -34.01 18.30
N SER A 585 -22.91 -35.04 18.24
CA SER A 585 -22.23 -35.60 19.42
C SER A 585 -20.95 -34.86 19.78
N SER A 586 -20.20 -34.35 18.78
CA SER A 586 -18.99 -33.56 19.05
C SER A 586 -18.72 -32.53 17.96
N TRP A 587 -18.16 -31.38 18.36
CA TRP A 587 -17.66 -30.34 17.47
C TRP A 587 -16.29 -29.86 17.97
N THR A 588 -15.23 -30.25 17.29
CA THR A 588 -13.85 -29.98 17.76
C THR A 588 -13.07 -29.23 16.69
N ALA A 589 -12.45 -28.10 17.06
CA ALA A 589 -11.52 -27.40 16.18
C ALA A 589 -10.29 -28.29 15.98
N LEU A 590 -9.89 -28.48 14.71
CA LEU A 590 -8.63 -29.14 14.37
C LEU A 590 -7.57 -28.05 14.21
N GLU A 591 -6.44 -28.21 14.88
CA GLU A 591 -5.26 -27.39 14.61
C GLU A 591 -4.81 -27.67 13.18
N ASP A 592 -4.99 -26.67 12.32
CA ASP A 592 -4.58 -26.79 10.92
C ASP A 592 -3.09 -26.50 10.84
N THR A 593 -2.30 -27.48 10.38
CA THR A 593 -0.87 -27.28 10.08
C THR A 593 -0.66 -26.41 8.84
N SER A 594 -1.73 -26.10 8.10
CA SER A 594 -1.66 -25.20 6.97
C SER A 594 -1.54 -23.75 7.46
N ASN A 595 -0.46 -23.06 7.08
CA ASN A 595 -0.20 -21.64 7.42
C ASN A 595 -1.23 -20.65 6.84
N LYS A 596 -2.41 -21.10 6.42
CA LYS A 596 -3.48 -20.26 5.89
C LYS A 596 -4.29 -19.70 7.05
N HIS A 597 -3.86 -18.56 7.58
CA HIS A 597 -4.42 -17.93 8.79
C HIS A 597 -5.95 -17.67 8.76
N ASN A 598 -6.60 -17.71 7.60
CA ASN A 598 -8.02 -17.43 7.42
C ASN A 598 -8.91 -18.68 7.30
N ILE A 599 -8.33 -19.89 7.25
CA ILE A 599 -9.10 -21.13 7.15
C ILE A 599 -9.09 -21.82 8.51
N ARG A 600 -10.28 -22.15 9.03
CA ARG A 600 -10.43 -23.00 10.22
C ARG A 600 -11.05 -24.32 9.80
N VAL A 601 -10.50 -25.42 10.32
CA VAL A 601 -11.00 -26.77 10.09
C VAL A 601 -11.61 -27.29 11.37
N TYR A 602 -12.83 -27.83 11.29
CA TYR A 602 -13.53 -28.45 12.41
C TYR A 602 -13.85 -29.91 12.09
N LYS A 603 -13.85 -30.75 13.12
CA LYS A 603 -14.36 -32.13 13.10
C LYS A 603 -15.73 -32.15 13.76
N ALA A 604 -16.76 -32.48 12.99
CA ALA A 604 -18.11 -32.71 13.46
C ALA A 604 -18.38 -34.22 13.51
N VAL A 605 -18.95 -34.71 14.60
CA VAL A 605 -19.44 -36.08 14.70
C VAL A 605 -20.92 -36.03 14.98
N LEU A 606 -21.71 -36.65 14.11
CA LEU A 606 -23.15 -36.81 14.27
C LEU A 606 -23.44 -38.25 14.68
N GLN A 607 -24.36 -38.43 15.62
CA GLN A 607 -24.79 -39.73 16.14
C GLN A 607 -26.29 -39.87 15.93
N ARG A 608 -26.70 -40.96 15.30
CA ARG A 608 -28.13 -41.32 15.21
C ARG A 608 -28.57 -41.84 16.57
N GLY A 609 -29.60 -41.22 17.16
CA GLY A 609 -30.23 -41.75 18.36
C GLY A 609 -30.85 -43.11 18.07
N ASN A 610 -30.58 -44.10 18.92
CA ASN A 610 -31.25 -45.40 18.80
C ASN A 610 -32.72 -45.19 19.20
N THR A 611 -33.64 -45.22 18.24
CA THR A 611 -35.08 -45.02 18.46
C THR A 611 -35.75 -46.27 19.05
N ALA A 612 -34.96 -47.24 19.53
CA ALA A 612 -35.42 -48.42 20.24
C ALA A 612 -36.37 -47.97 21.37
N ASN A 613 -37.64 -48.26 21.12
CA ASN A 613 -38.84 -47.81 21.80
C ASN A 613 -38.70 -47.86 23.34
N GLU A 614 -38.36 -46.73 23.97
CA GLU A 614 -38.25 -46.57 25.44
C GLU A 614 -39.57 -46.90 26.19
N ASN A 615 -40.67 -47.11 25.45
CA ASN A 615 -41.99 -47.43 26.01
C ASN A 615 -42.30 -48.94 26.13
N SER A 616 -41.39 -49.84 25.72
CA SER A 616 -41.58 -51.28 25.95
C SER A 616 -40.92 -51.72 27.27
N SER A 617 -41.67 -51.68 28.37
CA SER A 617 -41.23 -52.10 29.71
C SER A 617 -40.97 -53.62 29.88
N ALA A 618 -40.87 -54.37 28.77
CA ALA A 618 -40.66 -55.81 28.78
C ALA A 618 -39.18 -56.15 28.92
N LYS A 619 -38.75 -56.21 30.19
CA LYS A 619 -37.46 -56.71 30.69
C LYS A 619 -37.09 -58.09 30.10
N THR A 620 -36.44 -58.11 28.93
CA THR A 620 -35.79 -59.31 28.35
C THR A 620 -34.31 -59.03 28.11
N THR A 621 -33.46 -59.85 28.72
CA THR A 621 -32.04 -59.61 29.01
C THR A 621 -31.07 -59.98 27.88
N SER A 622 -31.46 -59.86 26.62
CA SER A 622 -30.53 -60.14 25.51
C SER A 622 -29.69 -58.90 25.17
N ALA A 623 -28.42 -58.90 25.63
CA ALA A 623 -27.43 -57.85 25.46
C ALA A 623 -26.91 -57.72 24.00
N ALA A 624 -27.80 -57.44 23.05
CA ALA A 624 -27.41 -57.07 21.69
C ALA A 624 -26.95 -55.60 21.69
N THR A 625 -25.64 -55.38 21.83
CA THR A 625 -25.02 -54.05 21.77
C THR A 625 -25.21 -53.47 20.36
N THR A 626 -26.29 -52.72 20.15
CA THR A 626 -26.55 -52.05 18.88
C THR A 626 -25.55 -50.91 18.77
N THR A 627 -24.56 -51.06 17.91
CA THR A 627 -23.52 -50.03 17.73
C THR A 627 -24.17 -48.77 17.15
N ALA A 628 -24.15 -47.66 17.89
CA ALA A 628 -24.67 -46.40 17.41
C ALA A 628 -23.93 -45.97 16.12
N THR A 629 -24.68 -45.81 15.03
CA THR A 629 -24.12 -45.32 13.77
C THR A 629 -23.68 -43.87 13.94
N THR A 630 -22.41 -43.60 13.65
CA THR A 630 -21.82 -42.26 13.72
C THR A 630 -21.35 -41.82 12.34
N LEU A 631 -21.58 -40.54 12.02
CA LEU A 631 -21.07 -39.88 10.82
C LEU A 631 -20.03 -38.85 11.25
N THR A 632 -18.80 -39.01 10.75
CA THR A 632 -17.73 -38.04 11.00
C THR A 632 -17.52 -37.18 9.76
N GLY A 633 -17.67 -35.86 9.91
CA GLY A 633 -17.39 -34.87 8.88
C GLY A 633 -16.25 -33.94 9.29
N ARG A 634 -15.42 -33.53 8.33
CA ARG A 634 -14.53 -32.37 8.46
C ARG A 634 -15.14 -31.20 7.71
N VAL A 635 -15.20 -30.04 8.33
CA VAL A 635 -15.68 -28.80 7.70
C VAL A 635 -14.57 -27.76 7.67
N CYS A 636 -14.30 -27.25 6.47
CA CYS A 636 -13.34 -26.18 6.24
C CYS A 636 -14.09 -24.87 6.04
N ILE A 637 -13.85 -23.89 6.91
CA ILE A 637 -14.48 -22.59 6.89
C ILE A 637 -13.43 -21.53 6.58
N ASN A 638 -13.57 -20.82 5.46
CA ASN A 638 -12.77 -19.62 5.20
C ASN A 638 -13.44 -18.42 5.88
N LEU A 639 -12.91 -18.01 7.02
CA LEU A 639 -13.48 -16.92 7.81
C LEU A 639 -13.45 -15.58 7.06
N ALA A 640 -12.35 -15.29 6.34
CA ALA A 640 -12.17 -14.08 5.56
C ALA A 640 -13.08 -14.03 4.32
N ARG A 641 -13.73 -15.14 3.94
CA ARG A 641 -14.68 -15.20 2.81
C ARG A 641 -16.10 -15.64 3.18
N TYR A 642 -16.40 -15.90 4.45
CA TYR A 642 -17.75 -16.19 4.92
C TYR A 642 -18.65 -14.93 4.92
N PRO A 643 -19.87 -14.95 4.33
CA PRO A 643 -20.61 -16.11 3.83
C PRO A 643 -20.51 -16.29 2.30
N SER A 644 -19.73 -15.46 1.60
CA SER A 644 -19.57 -15.50 0.14
C SER A 644 -18.94 -16.80 -0.36
N VAL A 645 -18.12 -17.45 0.46
CA VAL A 645 -17.64 -18.82 0.25
C VAL A 645 -18.24 -19.69 1.36
N ILE A 646 -19.08 -20.63 0.94
CA ILE A 646 -19.73 -21.57 1.84
C ILE A 646 -18.71 -22.48 2.55
N PRO A 647 -19.02 -22.95 3.76
CA PRO A 647 -18.26 -24.03 4.40
C PRO A 647 -18.23 -25.28 3.52
N ARG A 648 -17.05 -25.90 3.43
CA ARG A 648 -16.87 -27.14 2.65
C ARG A 648 -16.77 -28.34 3.56
N TRP A 649 -17.63 -29.31 3.33
CA TRP A 649 -17.70 -30.57 4.08
C TRP A 649 -16.94 -31.68 3.37
N LYS A 650 -16.26 -32.51 4.14
CA LYS A 650 -15.65 -33.77 3.69
C LYS A 650 -15.98 -34.86 4.70
N PHE A 651 -16.72 -35.87 4.27
CA PHE A 651 -17.11 -36.97 5.17
C PHE A 651 -16.02 -38.04 5.19
N ILE A 652 -15.76 -38.58 6.38
CA ILE A 652 -14.79 -39.64 6.60
C ILE A 652 -15.58 -40.91 6.85
N SER A 653 -15.36 -41.94 6.04
CA SER A 653 -15.85 -43.27 6.35
C SER A 653 -15.13 -43.72 7.62
N SER A 654 -15.87 -43.85 8.72
CA SER A 654 -15.33 -44.46 9.93
C SER A 654 -14.81 -45.86 9.54
N PRO A 655 -13.55 -46.20 9.85
CA PRO A 655 -13.11 -47.58 9.67
C PRO A 655 -14.06 -48.48 10.50
N PRO A 656 -14.50 -49.64 9.97
CA PRO A 656 -15.31 -50.55 10.76
C PRO A 656 -14.54 -50.87 12.05
N LEU A 657 -15.20 -50.69 13.19
CA LEU A 657 -14.63 -50.84 14.54
C LEU A 657 -14.19 -52.29 14.89
N SER A 658 -13.99 -53.17 13.91
CA SER A 658 -13.54 -54.53 14.10
C SER A 658 -12.01 -54.59 14.20
N SER A 659 -11.44 -54.44 15.41
CA SER A 659 -10.20 -55.14 15.85
C SER A 659 -9.59 -54.69 17.20
N SER A 660 -10.28 -53.95 18.08
CA SER A 660 -9.71 -53.66 19.43
C SER A 660 -9.82 -54.83 20.43
N LEU A 661 -9.89 -56.08 19.97
CA LEU A 661 -9.99 -57.28 20.83
C LEU A 661 -8.72 -58.14 20.88
N TYR A 662 -7.61 -57.69 20.28
CA TYR A 662 -6.32 -58.39 20.38
C TYR A 662 -5.19 -57.46 20.84
N GLU A 663 -5.41 -56.76 21.95
CA GLU A 663 -4.32 -56.38 22.86
C GLU A 663 -4.26 -57.42 23.99
N ASN A 664 -3.81 -58.62 23.65
CA ASN A 664 -3.33 -59.56 24.66
C ASN A 664 -2.19 -60.41 24.08
N ASN A 665 -0.98 -59.93 24.33
CA ASN A 665 0.23 -60.69 24.66
C ASN A 665 0.31 -62.15 24.15
N ASN A 666 0.97 -62.37 23.01
CA ASN A 666 2.18 -63.22 22.88
C ASN A 666 2.40 -63.72 21.44
N LYS A 667 3.59 -63.41 20.92
CA LYS A 667 4.52 -64.36 20.28
C LYS A 667 3.94 -65.31 19.20
N LYS A 668 4.07 -64.93 17.93
CA LYS A 668 4.95 -65.58 16.94
C LYS A 668 4.71 -64.98 15.55
N GLU A 669 5.80 -64.58 14.93
CA GLU A 669 5.94 -64.47 13.47
C GLU A 669 5.38 -65.72 12.82
N ASN A 670 4.35 -65.56 11.99
CA ASN A 670 4.06 -66.48 10.91
C ASN A 670 3.25 -65.72 9.86
N ASP A 671 3.79 -65.76 8.65
CA ASP A 671 3.27 -65.19 7.41
C ASP A 671 1.79 -65.55 7.22
N ASN A 672 0.92 -64.55 7.30
CA ASN A 672 -0.42 -64.61 6.73
C ASN A 672 -0.82 -63.20 6.30
N GLU A 673 -0.34 -62.86 5.11
CA GLU A 673 -0.71 -61.72 4.27
C GLU A 673 -2.14 -61.91 3.74
N ALA A 674 -3.12 -62.01 4.66
CA ALA A 674 -4.52 -62.22 4.34
C ALA A 674 -5.28 -60.89 4.33
N SER A 675 -5.54 -60.42 3.10
CA SER A 675 -6.70 -59.61 2.69
C SER A 675 -6.94 -58.29 3.44
N LEU A 676 -6.08 -57.30 3.18
CA LEU A 676 -6.40 -55.87 3.31
C LEU A 676 -7.21 -55.33 2.11
N GLU A 677 -7.55 -56.20 1.15
CA GLU A 677 -8.33 -55.86 -0.04
C GLU A 677 -9.82 -55.77 0.29
N THR A 678 -10.43 -54.67 -0.16
CA THR A 678 -11.89 -54.43 -0.23
C THR A 678 -12.59 -53.80 0.98
N LEU A 679 -11.91 -52.92 1.72
CA LEU A 679 -12.66 -51.72 2.15
C LEU A 679 -12.92 -50.89 0.88
N PRO A 680 -14.18 -50.62 0.49
CA PRO A 680 -14.45 -49.83 -0.69
C PRO A 680 -13.76 -48.48 -0.50
N LEU A 681 -12.78 -48.18 -1.37
CA LEU A 681 -12.04 -46.91 -1.37
C LEU A 681 -12.99 -45.70 -1.44
N TYR A 682 -14.25 -45.94 -1.84
CA TYR A 682 -15.26 -44.94 -2.07
C TYR A 682 -16.63 -45.41 -1.58
N ASN A 683 -17.18 -44.73 -0.58
CA ASN A 683 -18.59 -44.91 -0.19
C ASN A 683 -19.44 -43.92 -1.02
N GLU A 684 -20.15 -44.44 -2.01
CA GLU A 684 -20.96 -43.62 -2.92
C GLU A 684 -22.02 -42.79 -2.20
N GLY A 685 -22.61 -43.32 -1.12
CA GLY A 685 -23.60 -42.59 -0.32
C GLY A 685 -23.00 -41.36 0.36
N LEU A 686 -21.79 -41.48 0.93
CA LEU A 686 -21.08 -40.34 1.52
C LEU A 686 -20.67 -39.31 0.47
N ALA A 687 -20.28 -39.76 -0.72
CA ALA A 687 -19.92 -38.86 -1.80
C ALA A 687 -21.13 -38.11 -2.38
N ARG A 688 -22.31 -38.76 -2.47
CA ARG A 688 -23.57 -38.11 -2.81
C ARG A 688 -23.94 -37.07 -1.77
N LEU A 689 -23.89 -37.43 -0.47
CA LEU A 689 -24.10 -36.48 0.63
C LEU A 689 -23.11 -35.29 0.57
N GLU A 690 -21.83 -35.54 0.29
CA GLU A 690 -20.82 -34.49 0.14
C GLU A 690 -21.13 -33.56 -1.04
N ARG A 691 -21.52 -34.11 -2.19
CA ARG A 691 -21.92 -33.33 -3.37
C ARG A 691 -23.15 -32.50 -3.09
N ASP A 692 -24.15 -33.10 -2.47
CA ASP A 692 -25.44 -32.46 -2.18
C ASP A 692 -25.22 -31.26 -1.24
N VAL A 693 -24.49 -31.42 -0.13
CA VAL A 693 -24.27 -30.36 0.85
C VAL A 693 -23.35 -29.24 0.34
N ASN A 694 -22.36 -29.57 -0.50
CA ASN A 694 -21.38 -28.60 -0.99
C ASN A 694 -21.80 -27.90 -2.30
N ARG A 695 -22.77 -28.43 -3.05
CA ARG A 695 -23.14 -27.92 -4.37
C ARG A 695 -24.65 -27.82 -4.55
N ASP A 696 -25.34 -28.95 -4.46
CA ASP A 696 -26.72 -29.05 -4.98
C ASP A 696 -27.79 -28.52 -3.98
N ALA A 697 -27.46 -28.43 -2.69
CA ALA A 697 -28.35 -27.90 -1.67
C ALA A 697 -28.20 -26.39 -1.47
N VAL A 698 -27.10 -25.76 -1.90
CA VAL A 698 -26.76 -24.38 -1.53
C VAL A 698 -27.89 -23.39 -1.87
N ASP A 699 -28.48 -23.50 -3.06
CA ASP A 699 -29.57 -22.63 -3.51
C ASP A 699 -30.88 -22.87 -2.74
N ARG A 700 -31.06 -24.05 -2.13
CA ARG A 700 -32.21 -24.41 -1.29
C ARG A 700 -32.02 -23.99 0.17
N LEU A 701 -30.76 -23.90 0.63
CA LEU A 701 -30.41 -23.54 2.01
C LEU A 701 -30.41 -22.03 2.29
N VAL A 702 -30.65 -21.20 1.28
CA VAL A 702 -30.69 -19.74 1.40
C VAL A 702 -31.94 -19.19 0.72
N VAL A 703 -32.53 -18.14 1.31
CA VAL A 703 -33.65 -17.43 0.70
C VAL A 703 -33.08 -16.20 -0.01
N PRO A 704 -33.16 -16.08 -1.35
CA PRO A 704 -32.55 -14.97 -2.07
C PRO A 704 -33.10 -13.59 -1.68
N SER A 705 -34.34 -13.52 -1.20
CA SER A 705 -34.97 -12.28 -0.73
C SER A 705 -34.47 -11.82 0.63
N ASP A 706 -33.93 -12.73 1.45
CA ASP A 706 -33.40 -12.41 2.78
C ASP A 706 -31.90 -12.71 2.86
N GLN A 707 -31.09 -11.66 2.74
CA GLN A 707 -29.64 -11.74 2.79
C GLN A 707 -29.10 -12.30 4.11
N SER A 708 -29.88 -12.26 5.21
CA SER A 708 -29.43 -12.78 6.49
C SER A 708 -29.38 -14.32 6.51
N THR A 709 -30.15 -15.01 5.66
CA THR A 709 -30.11 -16.47 5.55
C THR A 709 -28.75 -17.01 5.14
N TYR A 710 -28.01 -16.26 4.30
CA TYR A 710 -26.64 -16.59 3.91
C TYR A 710 -25.68 -16.62 5.10
N ASP A 711 -25.93 -15.80 6.13
CA ASP A 711 -25.08 -15.75 7.32
C ASP A 711 -25.25 -17.01 8.19
N TRP A 712 -26.33 -17.78 7.95
CA TRP A 712 -26.69 -19.02 8.65
C TRP A 712 -26.35 -20.29 7.86
N ILE A 713 -25.67 -20.17 6.71
CA ILE A 713 -25.43 -21.30 5.80
C ILE A 713 -24.76 -22.50 6.48
N LEU A 714 -23.88 -22.28 7.46
CA LEU A 714 -23.26 -23.38 8.22
C LEU A 714 -24.29 -24.17 9.05
N GLY A 715 -25.21 -23.47 9.72
CA GLY A 715 -26.28 -24.09 10.49
C GLY A 715 -27.23 -24.88 9.60
N GLN A 716 -27.57 -24.30 8.44
CA GLN A 716 -28.46 -24.95 7.47
C GLN A 716 -27.82 -26.18 6.82
N GLN A 717 -26.53 -26.14 6.49
CA GLN A 717 -25.81 -27.32 6.02
C GLN A 717 -25.85 -28.46 7.05
N LEU A 718 -25.74 -28.16 8.35
CA LEU A 718 -25.84 -29.18 9.40
C LEU A 718 -27.22 -29.85 9.47
N VAL A 719 -28.29 -29.05 9.32
CA VAL A 719 -29.68 -29.56 9.25
C VAL A 719 -29.83 -30.48 8.03
N GLU A 720 -29.37 -30.04 6.87
CA GLU A 720 -29.46 -30.80 5.63
C GLU A 720 -28.65 -32.10 5.69
N ILE A 721 -27.46 -32.07 6.29
CA ILE A 721 -26.66 -33.27 6.55
C ILE A 721 -27.45 -34.26 7.40
N ALA A 722 -28.06 -33.79 8.50
CA ALA A 722 -28.85 -34.64 9.37
C ALA A 722 -30.05 -35.24 8.63
N ARG A 723 -30.78 -34.42 7.86
CA ARG A 723 -31.95 -34.85 7.07
C ARG A 723 -31.58 -35.92 6.05
N VAL A 724 -30.66 -35.62 5.13
CA VAL A 724 -30.25 -36.52 4.04
C VAL A 724 -29.60 -37.80 4.58
N TRP A 725 -28.79 -37.69 5.64
CA TRP A 725 -28.20 -38.88 6.27
C TRP A 725 -29.26 -39.75 6.93
N GLY A 726 -30.26 -39.16 7.58
CA GLY A 726 -31.39 -39.87 8.17
C GLY A 726 -32.22 -40.63 7.13
N ASP A 727 -32.53 -39.99 6.01
CA ASP A 727 -33.32 -40.58 4.92
C ASP A 727 -32.57 -41.73 4.24
N SER A 728 -31.23 -41.64 4.10
CA SER A 728 -30.43 -42.72 3.50
C SER A 728 -30.49 -44.07 4.22
N PHE A 729 -30.96 -44.10 5.47
CA PHE A 729 -31.22 -45.33 6.21
C PHE A 729 -32.65 -45.83 6.05
N LYS A 730 -33.63 -44.94 5.87
CA LYS A 730 -35.03 -45.34 5.62
C LYS A 730 -35.14 -46.16 4.33
N ASP A 731 -34.31 -45.86 3.32
CA ASP A 731 -34.28 -46.62 2.07
C ASP A 731 -33.61 -48.00 2.19
N ARG A 732 -32.91 -48.28 3.32
CA ARG A 732 -32.18 -49.54 3.55
C ARG A 732 -32.86 -50.48 4.54
N GLU A 733 -33.68 -49.93 5.44
CA GLU A 733 -34.56 -50.68 6.35
C GLU A 733 -35.82 -51.12 5.61
#